data_AF-A0AA51T1V8-F1
#
_entry.id   AF-A0AA51T1V8-F1
#
_cell.length_a   1.000
_cell.length_b   1.000
_cell.length_c   1.000
_cell.angle_alpha   90.00
_cell.angle_beta   90.00
_cell.angle_gamma   90.00
#
_symmetry.space_group_name_H-M   'P 1'
#
loop_
_entity.id
_entity.type
_entity.pdbx_description
1 polymer ?
#
loop_
_entity_poly.entity_id
_entity_poly.type
_entity_poly.pdbx_seq_one_letter_code
_entity_poly.pdbx_strand_id
1 'polypeptide(L)'
;MEDYNKDEEIEKLTESLKHSKKSDYEFYDKINPVYSTGKGLNRKVVEEISDIKKEPDWMRRSRLKALEIFLSKPMPTWGPDLSEINFDEITYYTKPEDVKAKSWDEVPDQIKETFNKLGIPQMEQKYLAGSVAQYDSEGVYSSLKKEWEEKGVIFTDLDTAVQQYPDLVREYYCKAIPPSDNKFAALNGAVWSGGSFLYVPKNVTIDLPLQTYFRLNGEQSGQFEHTIVIADEGAKVHYIEGCLPEDELISQGDKFIAINQLFTNDGVISNTGNKRKITRKYVHPYNGFMYNIVPASPVNAFRATSEHPVLSIKREEVSVRINNGHYEISTEKLMAVEPQYRRADELNPGDFLVYVSPLEVQDNDSINESMLRILGFYTASGVISFNRHLNMYQMLFSFRENENASELYSIIKNMGEQASIIKSNKKYIVSTYSKPLIEFCIHNAGQNSNEKIFSETVMKLPPEKQKIIIDSYAKVRGNLYSRSYGSRNVRISVHSKILALQIQEILSRSNIFAIINLRNKHYTIEYTENAKFHRIRHKNNYYFVPIKKIERQEYNDIVYNLEVDSDNSYLVKGFAVHNCTAPRYDTSSLHTAIVEIYAHKNSNVKYTSVQNWSDSVYNLPIKRAWVDEGAHMDWVTGELGSKVTMIYPSSYLRGRGASTSNLQITLATKGTFKDAGGKAIHLAPDTTSRIVSKSISLDDGLTVYRGLVRMNEGAKRAKSHVQCDALLINSDSKNYTYPYDEIYEPTAEFSHEATVGKIGTDELTYLRSRGLSEDEASSMIVLGFMDDIMKEIPMEFAVEMNRLVKLEMSKMGAVG
;
A
#
# COMPACT_ATOMS: atom_id res chain seq x y z
N MET A 1 -26.30 13.73 6.92
CA MET A 1 -25.92 13.63 5.50
C MET A 1 -25.37 14.98 5.13
N GLU A 2 -24.07 15.11 5.30
CA GLU A 2 -23.26 16.09 4.56
C GLU A 2 -22.75 15.31 3.34
N ASP A 3 -22.74 15.93 2.17
CA ASP A 3 -22.37 15.22 0.94
C ASP A 3 -20.87 14.91 0.93
N TYR A 4 -20.54 13.64 0.74
CA TYR A 4 -19.17 13.15 0.67
C TYR A 4 -18.53 13.58 -0.64
N ASN A 5 -17.79 14.69 -0.59
CA ASN A 5 -17.14 15.30 -1.75
C ASN A 5 -15.84 14.57 -2.11
N LYS A 6 -15.96 13.49 -2.90
CA LYS A 6 -14.84 12.65 -3.37
C LYS A 6 -13.67 13.48 -3.90
N ASP A 7 -13.97 14.57 -4.62
CA ASP A 7 -13.01 15.42 -5.32
C ASP A 7 -12.09 16.17 -4.34
N GLU A 8 -12.67 16.66 -3.23
CA GLU A 8 -11.96 17.46 -2.22
C GLU A 8 -11.08 16.58 -1.31
N GLU A 9 -11.41 15.29 -1.17
CA GLU A 9 -10.55 14.30 -0.49
C GLU A 9 -9.40 13.86 -1.41
N ILE A 10 -9.69 13.61 -2.69
CA ILE A 10 -8.69 13.35 -3.73
C ILE A 10 -7.68 14.51 -3.82
N GLU A 11 -8.14 15.77 -3.85
CA GLU A 11 -7.25 16.92 -3.98
C GLU A 11 -6.29 17.03 -2.80
N LYS A 12 -6.79 16.90 -1.55
CA LYS A 12 -5.98 16.90 -0.32
C LYS A 12 -4.95 15.77 -0.31
N LEU A 13 -5.33 14.56 -0.71
CA LEU A 13 -4.40 13.43 -0.83
C LEU A 13 -3.31 13.72 -1.87
N THR A 14 -3.69 14.26 -3.03
CA THR A 14 -2.75 14.56 -4.12
C THR A 14 -1.88 15.81 -3.86
N GLU A 15 -2.28 16.73 -2.99
CA GLU A 15 -1.43 17.83 -2.51
C GLU A 15 -0.30 17.32 -1.61
N SER A 16 -0.56 16.30 -0.80
CA SER A 16 0.42 15.75 0.15
C SER A 16 1.63 15.09 -0.53
N LEU A 17 1.51 14.76 -1.82
CA LEU A 17 2.48 13.95 -2.58
C LEU A 17 3.45 14.76 -3.45
N LYS A 18 3.43 16.11 -3.40
CA LYS A 18 4.19 17.04 -4.28
C LYS A 18 5.74 16.92 -4.27
N HIS A 19 6.35 15.97 -3.55
CA HIS A 19 7.81 15.97 -3.29
C HIS A 19 8.56 14.62 -3.49
N SER A 20 7.92 13.54 -3.95
CA SER A 20 8.61 12.25 -4.24
C SER A 20 9.41 12.29 -5.55
N LYS A 21 10.56 11.58 -5.64
CA LYS A 21 11.43 11.58 -6.83
C LYS A 21 11.27 10.30 -7.66
N LYS A 22 11.58 10.39 -8.96
CA LYS A 22 11.48 9.26 -9.91
C LYS A 22 12.37 8.06 -9.51
N SER A 23 13.55 8.35 -8.95
CA SER A 23 14.55 7.38 -8.48
C SER A 23 14.02 6.37 -7.47
N ASP A 24 12.97 6.74 -6.73
CA ASP A 24 12.56 6.03 -5.52
C ASP A 24 11.75 4.77 -5.86
N TYR A 25 11.51 4.54 -7.16
CA TYR A 25 10.61 3.54 -7.73
C TYR A 25 11.19 2.80 -8.96
N GLU A 26 12.48 2.98 -9.25
CA GLU A 26 13.19 2.41 -10.40
C GLU A 26 14.35 1.51 -9.92
N PHE A 27 14.10 0.20 -9.77
CA PHE A 27 15.10 -0.79 -9.33
C PHE A 27 14.86 -2.18 -9.97
N TYR A 28 15.87 -3.05 -9.84
CA TYR A 28 15.95 -4.37 -10.46
C TYR A 28 16.14 -5.49 -9.43
N ASP A 29 15.38 -6.60 -9.52
CA ASP A 29 15.53 -7.77 -8.64
C ASP A 29 16.35 -8.89 -9.34
N LYS A 30 17.50 -9.26 -8.75
CA LYS A 30 18.46 -10.28 -9.25
C LYS A 30 17.99 -11.73 -9.04
N ILE A 31 16.85 -12.08 -9.62
CA ILE A 31 16.33 -13.45 -9.65
C ILE A 31 16.87 -14.16 -10.89
N ASN A 32 17.66 -15.23 -10.70
CA ASN A 32 18.05 -16.12 -11.79
C ASN A 32 16.92 -17.12 -12.06
N PRO A 33 16.41 -17.26 -13.29
CA PRO A 33 15.35 -18.21 -13.60
C PRO A 33 15.84 -19.65 -13.58
N VAL A 34 14.99 -20.58 -13.12
CA VAL A 34 15.29 -22.02 -13.06
C VAL A 34 15.22 -22.65 -14.45
N TYR A 35 14.37 -22.13 -15.33
CA TYR A 35 14.34 -22.50 -16.74
C TYR A 35 14.03 -21.28 -17.60
N SER A 36 14.58 -21.25 -18.81
CA SER A 36 14.20 -20.33 -19.86
C SER A 36 14.21 -21.07 -21.19
N THR A 37 13.27 -20.72 -22.09
CA THR A 37 13.29 -21.20 -23.47
C THR A 37 14.49 -20.67 -24.28
N GLY A 38 15.24 -19.71 -23.73
CA GLY A 38 16.18 -18.91 -24.47
C GLY A 38 15.49 -17.84 -25.33
N LYS A 39 16.27 -17.20 -26.19
CA LYS A 39 15.81 -16.14 -27.11
C LYS A 39 15.24 -16.72 -28.41
N GLY A 40 14.23 -16.03 -28.95
CA GLY A 40 13.64 -16.32 -30.25
C GLY A 40 12.49 -17.32 -30.22
N LEU A 41 11.59 -17.22 -31.20
CA LEU A 41 10.35 -17.98 -31.25
C LEU A 41 10.36 -19.02 -32.38
N ASN A 42 10.19 -20.28 -32.02
CA ASN A 42 10.11 -21.38 -32.98
C ASN A 42 9.20 -22.50 -32.45
N ARG A 43 9.00 -23.54 -33.26
CA ARG A 43 8.13 -24.68 -32.93
C ARG A 43 8.53 -25.39 -31.63
N LYS A 44 9.84 -25.61 -31.43
CA LYS A 44 10.38 -26.30 -30.24
C LYS A 44 10.09 -25.51 -28.97
N VAL A 45 10.23 -24.19 -29.00
CA VAL A 45 9.88 -23.28 -27.88
C VAL A 45 8.40 -23.41 -27.48
N VAL A 46 7.48 -23.42 -28.46
CA VAL A 46 6.04 -23.57 -28.20
C VAL A 46 5.69 -24.97 -27.69
N GLU A 47 6.38 -26.01 -28.19
CA GLU A 47 6.23 -27.38 -27.71
C GLU A 47 6.77 -27.53 -26.27
N GLU A 48 7.92 -26.94 -25.94
CA GLU A 48 8.51 -26.93 -24.59
C GLU A 48 7.62 -26.19 -23.57
N ILE A 49 7.05 -25.03 -23.92
CA ILE A 49 6.09 -24.32 -23.06
C ILE A 49 4.90 -25.23 -22.71
N SER A 50 4.35 -25.91 -23.71
CA SER A 50 3.18 -26.79 -23.54
C SER A 50 3.50 -28.06 -22.73
N ASP A 51 4.69 -28.64 -22.92
CA ASP A 51 5.20 -29.78 -22.14
C ASP A 51 5.47 -29.40 -20.67
N ILE A 52 6.06 -28.22 -20.42
CA ILE A 52 6.36 -27.72 -19.06
C ILE A 52 5.08 -27.41 -18.29
N LYS A 53 4.10 -26.75 -18.95
CA LYS A 53 2.76 -26.46 -18.40
C LYS A 53 1.83 -27.67 -18.35
N LYS A 54 2.29 -28.85 -18.81
CA LYS A 54 1.56 -30.14 -18.78
C LYS A 54 0.17 -30.04 -19.41
N GLU A 55 0.07 -29.31 -20.52
CA GLU A 55 -1.19 -28.97 -21.14
C GLU A 55 -1.87 -30.17 -21.82
N PRO A 56 -3.21 -30.21 -21.89
CA PRO A 56 -3.91 -31.16 -22.72
C PRO A 56 -3.64 -30.88 -24.21
N ASP A 57 -3.46 -31.95 -24.99
CA ASP A 57 -3.36 -32.05 -26.45
C ASP A 57 -4.00 -30.93 -27.29
N TRP A 58 -5.22 -30.51 -26.95
CA TRP A 58 -5.96 -29.50 -27.69
C TRP A 58 -5.34 -28.10 -27.57
N MET A 59 -4.75 -27.77 -26.42
CA MET A 59 -4.07 -26.50 -26.18
C MET A 59 -2.74 -26.47 -26.93
N ARG A 60 -1.93 -27.53 -26.87
CA ARG A 60 -0.71 -27.70 -27.68
C ARG A 60 -0.99 -27.48 -29.18
N ARG A 61 -2.04 -28.11 -29.71
CA ARG A 61 -2.49 -27.92 -31.10
C ARG A 61 -2.96 -26.47 -31.38
N SER A 62 -3.59 -25.81 -30.41
CA SER A 62 -3.99 -24.40 -30.53
C SER A 62 -2.79 -23.46 -30.57
N ARG A 63 -1.83 -23.62 -29.64
CA ARG A 63 -0.59 -22.83 -29.59
C ARG A 63 0.23 -22.96 -30.87
N LEU A 64 0.39 -24.20 -31.37
CA LEU A 64 1.09 -24.47 -32.64
C LEU A 64 0.41 -23.80 -33.84
N LYS A 65 -0.92 -23.86 -33.92
CA LYS A 65 -1.68 -23.16 -34.97
C LYS A 65 -1.54 -21.63 -34.84
N ALA A 66 -1.51 -21.09 -33.62
CA ALA A 66 -1.28 -19.68 -33.38
C ALA A 66 0.13 -19.25 -33.82
N LEU A 67 1.16 -20.08 -33.60
CA LEU A 67 2.52 -19.85 -34.11
C LEU A 67 2.56 -19.81 -35.65
N GLU A 68 1.90 -20.75 -36.33
CA GLU A 68 1.79 -20.76 -37.79
C GLU A 68 1.12 -19.48 -38.34
N ILE A 69 0.11 -18.97 -37.61
CA ILE A 69 -0.56 -17.70 -37.93
C ILE A 69 0.35 -16.48 -37.61
N PHE A 70 1.12 -16.53 -36.53
CA PHE A 70 2.08 -15.47 -36.18
C PHE A 70 3.18 -15.33 -37.24
N LEU A 71 3.76 -16.45 -37.69
CA LEU A 71 4.84 -16.49 -38.68
C LEU A 71 4.35 -16.08 -40.08
N SER A 72 3.09 -16.37 -40.44
CA SER A 72 2.51 -15.99 -41.74
C SER A 72 2.00 -14.54 -41.80
N LYS A 73 1.75 -13.88 -40.66
CA LYS A 73 1.33 -12.47 -40.62
C LYS A 73 2.54 -11.51 -40.66
N PRO A 74 2.56 -10.50 -41.57
CA PRO A 74 3.53 -9.41 -41.50
C PRO A 74 3.28 -8.52 -40.28
N MET A 75 4.27 -7.69 -39.93
CA MET A 75 4.07 -6.60 -38.97
C MET A 75 3.02 -5.61 -39.50
N PRO A 76 2.20 -4.98 -38.62
CA PRO A 76 1.27 -3.95 -39.06
C PRO A 76 2.04 -2.74 -39.61
N THR A 77 1.58 -2.20 -40.73
CA THR A 77 2.16 -1.02 -41.40
C THR A 77 1.36 0.25 -41.09
N TRP A 78 0.76 0.32 -39.90
CA TRP A 78 -0.17 1.37 -39.49
C TRP A 78 -0.10 1.60 -37.97
N GLY A 79 -0.37 2.83 -37.54
CA GLY A 79 -0.16 3.24 -36.14
C GLY A 79 1.31 3.62 -35.88
N PRO A 80 1.81 3.40 -34.65
CA PRO A 80 3.23 3.53 -34.30
C PRO A 80 4.16 2.65 -35.14
N ASP A 81 5.43 3.06 -35.27
CA ASP A 81 6.47 2.15 -35.80
C ASP A 81 6.79 1.09 -34.75
N LEU A 82 6.81 -0.17 -35.19
CA LEU A 82 7.09 -1.36 -34.40
C LEU A 82 8.28 -2.18 -34.96
N SER A 83 9.02 -1.62 -35.93
CA SER A 83 10.13 -2.29 -36.62
C SER A 83 11.33 -2.61 -35.70
N GLU A 84 11.47 -1.90 -34.57
CA GLU A 84 12.47 -2.17 -33.54
C GLU A 84 12.23 -3.49 -32.77
N ILE A 85 11.03 -4.08 -32.86
CA ILE A 85 10.69 -5.30 -32.10
C ILE A 85 11.39 -6.52 -32.72
N ASN A 86 12.61 -6.81 -32.24
CA ASN A 86 13.35 -8.00 -32.64
C ASN A 86 12.82 -9.26 -31.92
N PHE A 87 11.89 -9.96 -32.57
CA PHE A 87 11.32 -11.22 -32.06
C PHE A 87 12.35 -12.33 -31.83
N ASP A 88 13.53 -12.30 -32.48
CA ASP A 88 14.58 -13.30 -32.27
C ASP A 88 15.45 -13.00 -31.04
N GLU A 89 15.32 -11.81 -30.44
CA GLU A 89 16.01 -11.44 -29.21
C GLU A 89 15.17 -11.53 -27.94
N ILE A 90 13.85 -11.67 -28.06
CA ILE A 90 12.92 -11.77 -26.93
C ILE A 90 13.01 -13.17 -26.30
N THR A 91 13.01 -13.23 -24.96
CA THR A 91 12.74 -14.47 -24.21
C THR A 91 11.25 -14.61 -23.94
N TYR A 92 10.64 -15.69 -24.46
CA TYR A 92 9.18 -15.89 -24.49
C TYR A 92 8.59 -16.60 -23.28
N TYR A 93 9.38 -17.43 -22.60
CA TYR A 93 8.96 -18.09 -21.37
C TYR A 93 10.16 -18.29 -20.45
N THR A 94 9.98 -17.79 -19.22
CA THR A 94 10.99 -17.75 -18.17
C THR A 94 10.37 -18.28 -16.88
N LYS A 95 10.73 -19.49 -16.48
CA LYS A 95 10.20 -20.11 -15.26
C LYS A 95 11.02 -19.67 -14.03
N PRO A 96 10.40 -19.04 -13.02
CA PRO A 96 11.03 -18.86 -11.71
C PRO A 96 11.15 -20.21 -10.97
N GLU A 97 11.52 -20.19 -9.68
CA GLU A 97 11.41 -21.40 -8.84
C GLU A 97 9.96 -21.94 -8.80
N ASP A 98 9.83 -23.26 -8.65
CA ASP A 98 8.65 -24.04 -9.07
C ASP A 98 7.47 -23.91 -8.08
N VAL A 99 6.83 -22.73 -8.07
CA VAL A 99 5.83 -22.37 -7.08
C VAL A 99 4.53 -21.88 -7.72
N LYS A 100 3.53 -22.76 -7.73
CA LYS A 100 2.10 -22.40 -7.82
C LYS A 100 1.50 -22.42 -6.42
N ALA A 101 1.51 -21.25 -5.77
CA ALA A 101 1.12 -21.07 -4.38
C ALA A 101 -0.42 -21.00 -4.21
N LYS A 102 -0.97 -21.78 -3.28
CA LYS A 102 -2.39 -21.69 -2.87
C LYS A 102 -2.64 -20.75 -1.69
N SER A 103 -1.57 -20.35 -1.02
CA SER A 103 -1.53 -19.32 0.02
C SER A 103 -0.38 -18.38 -0.30
N TRP A 104 -0.46 -17.09 0.03
CA TRP A 104 0.64 -16.15 -0.29
C TRP A 104 1.94 -16.57 0.39
N ASP A 105 1.79 -17.19 1.56
CA ASP A 105 2.78 -17.82 2.41
C ASP A 105 3.69 -18.80 1.63
N GLU A 106 3.13 -19.54 0.66
CA GLU A 106 3.85 -20.51 -0.20
C GLU A 106 4.72 -19.87 -1.30
N VAL A 107 4.50 -18.60 -1.69
CA VAL A 107 5.26 -17.88 -2.74
C VAL A 107 6.75 -17.73 -2.36
N PRO A 108 7.74 -17.76 -3.27
CA PRO A 108 9.15 -17.57 -2.90
C PRO A 108 9.39 -16.19 -2.29
N ASP A 109 10.19 -16.09 -1.22
CA ASP A 109 10.42 -14.82 -0.53
C ASP A 109 11.07 -13.75 -1.44
N GLN A 110 11.88 -14.15 -2.43
CA GLN A 110 12.39 -13.23 -3.46
C GLN A 110 11.27 -12.61 -4.31
N ILE A 111 10.21 -13.37 -4.62
CA ILE A 111 9.03 -12.88 -5.35
C ILE A 111 8.14 -12.05 -4.41
N LYS A 112 8.06 -12.38 -3.12
CA LYS A 112 7.41 -11.52 -2.12
C LYS A 112 8.12 -10.17 -1.98
N GLU A 113 9.43 -10.11 -1.74
CA GLU A 113 10.22 -8.86 -1.67
C GLU A 113 10.11 -8.02 -2.94
N THR A 114 10.00 -8.69 -4.07
CA THR A 114 9.75 -8.15 -5.41
C THR A 114 8.40 -7.39 -5.45
N PHE A 115 7.31 -7.96 -4.96
CA PHE A 115 6.01 -7.28 -4.80
C PHE A 115 5.96 -6.32 -3.57
N ASN A 116 7.01 -5.51 -3.31
CA ASN A 116 7.05 -4.56 -2.17
C ASN A 116 7.62 -3.09 -2.35
N LYS A 117 7.93 -2.50 -3.54
CA LYS A 117 8.75 -1.22 -3.75
C LYS A 117 8.34 0.02 -4.73
N LEU A 118 7.03 0.34 -5.05
CA LEU A 118 6.31 1.34 -5.99
C LEU A 118 5.04 2.15 -5.47
N GLY A 119 3.76 1.70 -5.56
CA GLY A 119 3.36 0.33 -5.25
C GLY A 119 2.06 -0.40 -5.61
N ILE A 120 2.18 -1.73 -5.50
CA ILE A 120 1.17 -2.74 -5.15
C ILE A 120 1.29 -3.09 -3.65
N PRO A 121 0.33 -2.77 -2.78
CA PRO A 121 0.37 -3.13 -1.37
C PRO A 121 0.51 -4.59 -0.91
N GLN A 122 0.95 -4.77 0.35
CA GLN A 122 0.56 -5.94 1.18
C GLN A 122 -0.90 -5.85 1.65
N MET A 123 -1.53 -4.70 1.40
CA MET A 123 -2.97 -4.48 1.26
C MET A 123 -3.43 -4.75 -0.19
N GLU A 124 -2.87 -5.72 -0.91
CA GLU A 124 -3.29 -6.05 -2.30
C GLU A 124 -3.20 -7.54 -2.69
N GLN A 125 -2.89 -8.59 -1.93
CA GLN A 125 -2.46 -8.95 -0.57
C GLN A 125 -3.43 -9.20 0.63
N LYS A 126 -4.75 -8.92 0.60
CA LYS A 126 -5.79 -9.76 1.32
C LYS A 126 -7.25 -9.72 0.88
N TYR A 127 -7.69 -8.74 0.09
CA TYR A 127 -8.82 -8.92 -0.83
C TYR A 127 -8.42 -9.79 -2.04
N LEU A 128 -7.23 -10.42 -1.98
CA LEU A 128 -6.95 -11.79 -2.45
C LEU A 128 -7.91 -12.89 -1.95
N ALA A 129 -9.06 -12.51 -1.44
CA ALA A 129 -10.28 -13.28 -1.30
C ALA A 129 -10.91 -13.61 -2.69
N GLY A 130 -10.18 -13.41 -3.78
CA GLY A 130 -10.63 -13.55 -5.15
C GLY A 130 -9.64 -12.86 -6.07
N SER A 131 -8.60 -13.58 -6.49
CA SER A 131 -7.44 -12.96 -7.14
C SER A 131 -6.48 -13.91 -7.85
N VAL A 132 -5.66 -13.36 -8.75
CA VAL A 132 -4.52 -14.04 -9.38
C VAL A 132 -3.31 -13.10 -9.53
N ALA A 133 -2.14 -13.51 -9.06
CA ALA A 133 -0.89 -12.78 -9.29
C ALA A 133 0.03 -13.53 -10.26
N GLN A 134 0.55 -12.84 -11.27
CA GLN A 134 1.53 -13.36 -12.24
C GLN A 134 2.88 -12.66 -12.07
N TYR A 135 3.94 -13.47 -12.11
CA TYR A 135 5.30 -12.98 -12.11
C TYR A 135 6.06 -13.53 -13.33
N ASP A 136 6.61 -12.63 -14.16
CA ASP A 136 7.16 -12.93 -15.48
C ASP A 136 6.22 -13.82 -16.31
N SER A 137 6.46 -15.13 -16.30
CA SER A 137 5.85 -16.14 -17.17
C SER A 137 5.18 -17.31 -16.43
N GLU A 138 4.80 -17.16 -15.17
CA GLU A 138 3.92 -18.11 -14.46
C GLU A 138 2.93 -17.37 -13.53
N GLY A 139 1.72 -17.92 -13.38
CA GLY A 139 0.81 -17.56 -12.29
C GLY A 139 1.36 -18.09 -10.96
N VAL A 140 1.91 -17.20 -10.12
CA VAL A 140 2.59 -17.57 -8.87
C VAL A 140 1.62 -17.79 -7.70
N TYR A 141 0.44 -17.19 -7.75
CA TYR A 141 -0.57 -17.28 -6.69
C TYR A 141 -2.00 -17.15 -7.22
N SER A 142 -2.93 -17.92 -6.65
CA SER A 142 -4.37 -17.75 -6.82
C SER A 142 -5.15 -18.10 -5.54
N SER A 143 -6.28 -17.42 -5.31
CA SER A 143 -7.12 -17.59 -4.12
C SER A 143 -8.53 -17.04 -4.33
N LEU A 144 -9.52 -17.60 -3.64
CA LEU A 144 -10.93 -17.24 -3.71
C LEU A 144 -11.62 -17.45 -2.35
N LYS A 145 -12.62 -16.62 -2.02
CA LYS A 145 -13.45 -16.83 -0.82
C LYS A 145 -14.27 -18.10 -0.93
N LYS A 146 -14.33 -18.84 0.18
CA LYS A 146 -15.29 -19.94 0.37
C LYS A 146 -16.74 -19.53 0.12
N GLU A 147 -17.17 -18.33 0.55
CA GLU A 147 -18.52 -17.84 0.27
C GLU A 147 -18.82 -17.56 -1.22
N TRP A 148 -17.81 -17.61 -2.09
CA TRP A 148 -17.94 -17.51 -3.55
C TRP A 148 -17.70 -18.87 -4.22
N GLU A 149 -16.75 -19.68 -3.74
CA GLU A 149 -16.61 -21.11 -4.10
C GLU A 149 -17.92 -21.89 -3.84
N GLU A 150 -18.56 -21.68 -2.68
CA GLU A 150 -19.86 -22.27 -2.30
C GLU A 150 -21.02 -21.79 -3.18
N LYS A 151 -20.87 -20.63 -3.83
CA LYS A 151 -21.80 -20.11 -4.86
C LYS A 151 -21.44 -20.60 -6.28
N GLY A 152 -20.37 -21.39 -6.42
CA GLY A 152 -19.88 -21.94 -7.70
C GLY A 152 -18.96 -21.00 -8.50
N VAL A 153 -18.48 -19.89 -7.93
CA VAL A 153 -17.50 -19.02 -8.58
C VAL A 153 -16.18 -19.78 -8.72
N ILE A 154 -15.55 -19.64 -9.88
CA ILE A 154 -14.19 -20.14 -10.15
C ILE A 154 -13.31 -18.92 -10.43
N PHE A 155 -12.21 -18.75 -9.69
CA PHE A 155 -11.20 -17.76 -10.03
C PHE A 155 -9.80 -18.31 -9.73
N THR A 156 -8.98 -18.43 -10.77
CA THR A 156 -7.65 -19.06 -10.71
C THR A 156 -6.77 -18.60 -11.88
N ASP A 157 -5.47 -18.87 -11.83
CA ASP A 157 -4.58 -18.70 -12.99
C ASP A 157 -5.02 -19.56 -14.20
N LEU A 158 -4.82 -19.05 -15.42
CA LEU A 158 -5.30 -19.72 -16.64
C LEU A 158 -4.68 -21.11 -16.82
N ASP A 159 -3.42 -21.33 -16.43
CA ASP A 159 -2.79 -22.66 -16.48
C ASP A 159 -3.56 -23.69 -15.65
N THR A 160 -3.86 -23.35 -14.39
CA THR A 160 -4.67 -24.18 -13.51
C THR A 160 -6.08 -24.40 -14.08
N ALA A 161 -6.69 -23.37 -14.71
CA ALA A 161 -7.99 -23.54 -15.36
C ALA A 161 -7.93 -24.48 -16.58
N VAL A 162 -6.89 -24.39 -17.40
CA VAL A 162 -6.66 -25.29 -18.56
C VAL A 162 -6.47 -26.74 -18.11
N GLN A 163 -5.90 -26.97 -16.92
CA GLN A 163 -5.75 -28.32 -16.35
C GLN A 163 -7.00 -28.84 -15.63
N GLN A 164 -7.67 -28.02 -14.81
CA GLN A 164 -8.78 -28.45 -13.95
C GLN A 164 -10.16 -28.35 -14.62
N TYR A 165 -10.36 -27.35 -15.49
CA TYR A 165 -11.63 -27.07 -16.18
C TYR A 165 -11.46 -27.11 -17.71
N PRO A 166 -10.81 -28.14 -18.29
CA PRO A 166 -10.30 -28.13 -19.66
C PRO A 166 -11.38 -28.03 -20.75
N ASP A 167 -12.63 -28.38 -20.46
CA ASP A 167 -13.75 -28.27 -21.39
C ASP A 167 -14.41 -26.88 -21.33
N LEU A 168 -14.61 -26.32 -20.13
CA LEU A 168 -15.09 -24.95 -19.93
C LEU A 168 -14.10 -23.93 -20.53
N VAL A 169 -12.80 -24.09 -20.28
CA VAL A 169 -11.80 -23.20 -20.92
C VAL A 169 -11.82 -23.36 -22.44
N ARG A 170 -12.02 -24.57 -22.98
CA ARG A 170 -12.11 -24.79 -24.45
C ARG A 170 -13.36 -24.17 -25.08
N GLU A 171 -14.43 -23.97 -24.31
CA GLU A 171 -15.64 -23.27 -24.74
C GLU A 171 -15.41 -21.76 -24.94
N TYR A 172 -14.54 -21.13 -24.15
CA TYR A 172 -14.34 -19.67 -24.14
C TYR A 172 -12.97 -19.17 -24.62
N TYR A 173 -11.93 -20.01 -24.60
CA TYR A 173 -10.58 -19.64 -25.04
C TYR A 173 -10.53 -19.34 -26.55
N CYS A 174 -10.01 -18.17 -26.90
CA CYS A 174 -9.84 -17.67 -28.26
C CYS A 174 -11.13 -17.61 -29.09
N LYS A 175 -12.30 -17.33 -28.47
CA LYS A 175 -13.56 -17.13 -29.20
C LYS A 175 -13.79 -15.67 -29.54
N ALA A 176 -13.65 -14.78 -28.55
CA ALA A 176 -13.73 -13.35 -28.77
C ALA A 176 -12.49 -12.87 -29.54
N ILE A 177 -11.29 -13.32 -29.15
CA ILE A 177 -10.01 -12.94 -29.76
C ILE A 177 -9.32 -14.20 -30.31
N PRO A 178 -9.66 -14.64 -31.53
CA PRO A 178 -8.97 -15.76 -32.17
C PRO A 178 -7.56 -15.35 -32.64
N PRO A 179 -6.57 -16.27 -32.70
CA PRO A 179 -5.23 -16.00 -33.25
C PRO A 179 -5.22 -15.39 -34.66
N SER A 180 -6.27 -15.60 -35.45
CA SER A 180 -6.44 -14.99 -36.76
C SER A 180 -6.66 -13.47 -36.76
N ASP A 181 -7.02 -12.88 -35.62
CA ASP A 181 -7.39 -11.46 -35.48
C ASP A 181 -6.26 -10.52 -35.93
N ASN A 182 -5.09 -10.60 -35.29
CA ASN A 182 -3.91 -9.79 -35.60
C ASN A 182 -2.62 -10.54 -35.23
N LYS A 183 -1.44 -9.98 -35.56
CA LYS A 183 -0.15 -10.67 -35.32
C LYS A 183 0.14 -10.85 -33.83
N PHE A 184 -0.21 -9.88 -32.98
CA PHE A 184 0.05 -9.93 -31.55
C PHE A 184 -0.92 -10.86 -30.80
N ALA A 185 -2.17 -10.95 -31.25
CA ALA A 185 -3.10 -12.01 -30.82
C ALA A 185 -2.62 -13.42 -31.24
N ALA A 186 -2.01 -13.56 -32.42
CA ALA A 186 -1.38 -14.81 -32.83
C ALA A 186 -0.13 -15.15 -31.99
N LEU A 187 0.65 -14.14 -31.60
CA LEU A 187 1.81 -14.29 -30.74
C LEU A 187 1.40 -14.79 -29.35
N ASN A 188 0.55 -14.04 -28.65
CA ASN A 188 0.04 -14.42 -27.33
C ASN A 188 -0.66 -15.79 -27.38
N GLY A 189 -1.54 -16.04 -28.35
CA GLY A 189 -2.17 -17.36 -28.52
C GLY A 189 -1.21 -18.54 -28.73
N ALA A 190 0.05 -18.30 -29.08
CA ALA A 190 1.11 -19.31 -29.13
C ALA A 190 1.90 -19.40 -27.81
N VAL A 191 2.34 -18.27 -27.27
CA VAL A 191 3.33 -18.21 -26.17
C VAL A 191 2.78 -17.78 -24.81
N TRP A 192 1.46 -17.61 -24.66
CA TRP A 192 0.86 -17.10 -23.42
C TRP A 192 1.38 -17.88 -22.21
N SER A 193 1.84 -17.14 -21.22
CA SER A 193 2.65 -17.65 -20.12
C SER A 193 1.96 -17.49 -18.77
N GLY A 194 0.93 -16.67 -18.67
CA GLY A 194 0.03 -16.63 -17.52
C GLY A 194 -1.30 -15.97 -17.85
N GLY A 195 -1.91 -15.32 -16.88
CA GLY A 195 -3.25 -14.74 -16.97
C GLY A 195 -4.22 -15.39 -16.01
N SER A 196 -5.47 -14.90 -16.03
CA SER A 196 -6.48 -15.25 -15.03
C SER A 196 -7.77 -15.78 -15.68
N PHE A 197 -8.42 -16.74 -15.03
CA PHE A 197 -9.68 -17.32 -15.48
C PHE A 197 -10.74 -17.16 -14.39
N LEU A 198 -11.76 -16.37 -14.69
CA LEU A 198 -12.89 -16.06 -13.82
C LEU A 198 -14.20 -16.56 -14.45
N TYR A 199 -14.95 -17.39 -13.74
CA TYR A 199 -16.34 -17.75 -14.05
C TYR A 199 -17.25 -17.43 -12.85
N VAL A 200 -18.31 -16.66 -13.10
CA VAL A 200 -19.29 -16.24 -12.09
C VAL A 200 -20.67 -16.77 -12.48
N PRO A 201 -21.27 -17.71 -11.69
CA PRO A 201 -22.52 -18.36 -12.04
C PRO A 201 -23.76 -17.45 -12.05
N LYS A 202 -24.86 -18.01 -12.57
CA LYS A 202 -26.13 -17.32 -12.76
C LYS A 202 -26.64 -16.65 -11.48
N ASN A 203 -26.98 -15.38 -11.58
CA ASN A 203 -27.49 -14.50 -10.52
C ASN A 203 -26.52 -14.30 -9.33
N VAL A 204 -25.24 -14.68 -9.45
CA VAL A 204 -24.24 -14.42 -8.41
C VAL A 204 -23.71 -12.99 -8.53
N THR A 205 -23.99 -12.18 -7.51
CA THR A 205 -23.31 -10.89 -7.31
C THR A 205 -22.07 -11.10 -6.46
N ILE A 206 -20.94 -10.54 -6.91
CA ILE A 206 -19.72 -10.38 -6.13
C ILE A 206 -19.69 -8.91 -5.70
N ASP A 207 -20.13 -8.64 -4.46
CA ASP A 207 -20.26 -7.28 -3.91
C ASP A 207 -18.91 -6.62 -3.59
N LEU A 208 -17.87 -7.44 -3.48
CA LEU A 208 -16.49 -7.04 -3.23
C LEU A 208 -15.62 -7.25 -4.47
N PRO A 209 -14.42 -6.67 -4.49
CA PRO A 209 -13.88 -6.24 -5.75
C PRO A 209 -12.53 -6.96 -5.98
N LEU A 210 -12.57 -7.99 -6.84
CA LEU A 210 -11.52 -8.97 -7.20
C LEU A 210 -10.22 -8.34 -7.74
N GLN A 211 -9.06 -9.02 -7.71
CA GLN A 211 -7.79 -8.38 -8.12
C GLN A 211 -6.80 -9.24 -8.94
N THR A 212 -6.01 -8.59 -9.80
CA THR A 212 -4.96 -9.23 -10.61
C THR A 212 -3.73 -8.34 -10.79
N TYR A 213 -2.54 -8.91 -10.59
CA TYR A 213 -1.26 -8.21 -10.74
C TYR A 213 -0.37 -8.87 -11.78
N PHE A 214 0.14 -8.05 -12.69
CA PHE A 214 1.06 -8.45 -13.74
C PHE A 214 2.35 -7.67 -13.56
N ARG A 215 3.45 -8.39 -13.26
CA ARG A 215 4.79 -7.80 -13.18
C ARG A 215 5.75 -8.50 -14.16
N LEU A 216 6.49 -7.66 -14.89
CA LEU A 216 7.68 -7.98 -15.65
C LEU A 216 8.92 -7.82 -14.75
N ASN A 217 9.93 -8.69 -14.88
CA ASN A 217 11.24 -8.50 -14.25
C ASN A 217 12.44 -8.84 -15.16
N GLY A 218 12.30 -9.73 -16.14
CA GLY A 218 13.39 -10.10 -17.03
C GLY A 218 13.80 -9.01 -18.03
N GLU A 219 15.09 -8.69 -18.13
CA GLU A 219 15.65 -7.92 -19.26
C GLU A 219 15.36 -8.62 -20.60
N GLN A 220 14.95 -7.85 -21.61
CA GLN A 220 14.58 -8.35 -22.95
C GLN A 220 13.58 -9.53 -22.93
N SER A 221 12.71 -9.59 -21.92
CA SER A 221 11.65 -10.58 -21.82
C SER A 221 10.33 -10.09 -22.44
N GLY A 222 9.45 -11.04 -22.75
CA GLY A 222 8.08 -10.76 -23.16
C GLY A 222 7.07 -11.23 -22.13
N GLN A 223 6.08 -10.40 -21.80
CA GLN A 223 4.95 -10.74 -20.95
C GLN A 223 3.69 -10.94 -21.79
N PHE A 224 3.08 -12.12 -21.63
CA PHE A 224 1.99 -12.63 -22.46
C PHE A 224 0.91 -13.27 -21.58
N GLU A 225 0.17 -12.46 -20.83
CA GLU A 225 -0.99 -12.94 -20.10
C GLU A 225 -2.21 -13.13 -21.01
N HIS A 226 -3.04 -14.13 -20.73
CA HIS A 226 -4.36 -14.31 -21.34
C HIS A 226 -5.40 -14.40 -20.22
N THR A 227 -6.23 -13.37 -20.09
CA THR A 227 -7.31 -13.32 -19.11
C THR A 227 -8.66 -13.64 -19.77
N ILE A 228 -9.46 -14.47 -19.11
CA ILE A 228 -10.83 -14.84 -19.51
C ILE A 228 -11.76 -14.53 -18.34
N VAL A 229 -12.79 -13.71 -18.59
CA VAL A 229 -13.84 -13.39 -17.61
C VAL A 229 -15.20 -13.80 -18.18
N ILE A 230 -15.94 -14.63 -17.45
CA ILE A 230 -17.27 -15.11 -17.85
C ILE A 230 -18.25 -14.74 -16.72
N ALA A 231 -19.19 -13.86 -17.02
CA ALA A 231 -20.31 -13.52 -16.14
C ALA A 231 -21.57 -14.17 -16.72
N ASP A 232 -22.07 -15.21 -16.05
CA ASP A 232 -23.26 -15.95 -16.46
C ASP A 232 -24.55 -15.15 -16.16
N GLU A 233 -25.70 -15.65 -16.59
CA GLU A 233 -26.98 -14.94 -16.61
C GLU A 233 -27.34 -14.27 -15.26
N GLY A 234 -27.33 -12.93 -15.22
CA GLY A 234 -27.63 -12.12 -14.03
C GLY A 234 -26.45 -11.84 -13.06
N ALA A 235 -25.21 -12.18 -13.39
CA ALA A 235 -24.04 -11.99 -12.51
C ALA A 235 -23.49 -10.54 -12.44
N LYS A 236 -22.67 -10.21 -11.42
CA LYS A 236 -22.03 -8.87 -11.20
C LYS A 236 -20.64 -8.92 -10.52
N VAL A 237 -19.68 -8.05 -10.90
CA VAL A 237 -18.22 -8.10 -10.49
C VAL A 237 -17.49 -6.71 -10.46
N HIS A 238 -16.41 -6.52 -9.64
CA HIS A 238 -15.58 -5.27 -9.47
C HIS A 238 -14.08 -5.49 -8.97
N TYR A 239 -13.25 -4.46 -8.56
CA TYR A 239 -11.79 -4.48 -8.05
C TYR A 239 -11.37 -3.46 -6.86
N ILE A 240 -10.82 -3.83 -5.62
CA ILE A 240 -10.11 -3.02 -4.48
C ILE A 240 -10.01 -3.62 -2.97
N GLU A 241 -9.43 -2.92 -1.90
CA GLU A 241 -8.60 -3.47 -0.73
C GLU A 241 -8.55 -2.84 0.76
N GLY A 242 -7.60 -3.17 1.73
CA GLY A 242 -7.46 -2.49 3.10
C GLY A 242 -6.31 -2.56 4.23
N CYS A 243 -6.43 -1.80 5.40
CA CYS A 243 -5.36 -1.19 6.33
C CYS A 243 -5.21 -1.47 7.92
N LEU A 244 -5.25 -0.49 8.89
CA LEU A 244 -5.21 -0.55 10.42
C LEU A 244 -6.26 0.38 11.13
N PRO A 245 -6.76 0.15 12.36
CA PRO A 245 -7.81 1.00 12.97
C PRO A 245 -7.36 2.38 13.53
N GLU A 246 -8.30 3.32 13.63
CA GLU A 246 -8.05 4.77 13.72
C GLU A 246 -7.25 5.28 14.95
N ASP A 247 -7.48 4.69 16.12
CA ASP A 247 -6.97 5.20 17.41
C ASP A 247 -5.66 4.53 17.86
N GLU A 248 -5.03 3.76 16.97
CA GLU A 248 -3.74 3.14 17.23
C GLU A 248 -2.61 4.15 17.33
N LEU A 249 -1.77 3.99 18.37
CA LEU A 249 -0.78 4.99 18.78
C LEU A 249 0.59 4.69 18.18
N ILE A 250 1.05 5.55 17.28
CA ILE A 250 2.34 5.45 16.60
C ILE A 250 3.38 6.30 17.33
N SER A 251 4.62 5.80 17.47
CA SER A 251 5.72 6.55 18.11
C SER A 251 6.40 7.50 17.12
N GLN A 252 6.58 8.75 17.57
CA GLN A 252 7.47 9.75 16.97
C GLN A 252 8.85 9.79 17.66
N GLY A 253 9.08 8.94 18.67
CA GLY A 253 10.31 8.90 19.49
C GLY A 253 10.34 9.93 20.63
N ASP A 254 9.56 11.01 20.48
CA ASP A 254 9.25 11.98 21.52
C ASP A 254 7.79 11.93 21.99
N LYS A 255 6.85 11.67 21.09
CA LYS A 255 5.40 11.60 21.37
C LYS A 255 4.79 10.31 20.82
N PHE A 256 3.58 10.00 21.30
CA PHE A 256 2.70 8.99 20.70
C PHE A 256 1.44 9.69 20.20
N ILE A 257 1.13 9.55 18.91
CA ILE A 257 -0.01 10.18 18.24
C ILE A 257 -0.90 9.09 17.62
N ALA A 258 -2.21 9.29 17.56
CA ALA A 258 -3.12 8.36 16.89
C ALA A 258 -2.88 8.35 15.38
N ILE A 259 -2.98 7.20 14.71
CA ILE A 259 -2.73 7.10 13.27
C ILE A 259 -3.68 7.98 12.44
N ASN A 260 -4.92 8.19 12.90
CA ASN A 260 -5.84 9.15 12.28
C ASN A 260 -5.41 10.64 12.44
N GLN A 261 -4.55 10.98 13.40
CA GLN A 261 -4.05 12.34 13.68
C GLN A 261 -2.68 12.66 13.05
N LEU A 262 -1.98 11.68 12.47
CA LEU A 262 -0.71 11.91 11.76
C LEU A 262 -0.94 12.41 10.33
N PHE A 263 0.01 13.17 9.79
CA PHE A 263 -0.02 13.74 8.44
C PHE A 263 1.27 13.47 7.67
N THR A 264 1.23 13.60 6.33
CA THR A 264 2.43 13.51 5.49
C THR A 264 3.49 14.54 5.91
N ASN A 265 4.76 14.14 5.94
CA ASN A 265 5.92 14.79 6.55
C ASN A 265 6.05 14.73 8.08
N ASP A 266 5.08 14.21 8.85
CA ASP A 266 5.31 13.92 10.26
C ASP A 266 6.42 12.88 10.44
N GLY A 267 7.23 13.04 11.49
CA GLY A 267 8.28 12.10 11.83
C GLY A 267 7.77 10.96 12.70
N VAL A 268 7.91 9.71 12.24
CA VAL A 268 7.64 8.47 12.97
C VAL A 268 8.92 7.67 13.16
N ILE A 269 8.99 6.80 14.16
CA ILE A 269 10.13 5.88 14.32
C ILE A 269 9.91 4.63 13.48
N SER A 270 10.90 4.21 12.71
CA SER A 270 10.85 3.01 11.86
C SER A 270 11.35 1.75 12.58
N ASN A 271 11.35 0.61 11.88
CA ASN A 271 11.91 -0.64 12.41
C ASN A 271 13.41 -0.54 12.75
N THR A 272 14.17 0.40 12.16
CA THR A 272 15.60 0.60 12.48
C THR A 272 15.81 1.39 13.78
N GLY A 273 14.74 1.99 14.32
CA GLY A 273 14.80 2.90 15.46
C GLY A 273 15.15 4.35 15.09
N ASN A 274 15.36 4.64 13.81
CA ASN A 274 15.58 6.00 13.32
C ASN A 274 14.25 6.73 13.11
N LYS A 275 14.27 8.07 13.16
CA LYS A 275 13.12 8.90 12.81
C LYS A 275 13.07 9.08 11.29
N ARG A 276 11.93 8.68 10.71
CA ARG A 276 11.59 8.66 9.29
C ARG A 276 10.34 9.48 9.05
N LYS A 277 10.18 10.02 7.85
CA LYS A 277 9.00 10.82 7.47
C LYS A 277 7.91 9.93 6.90
N ILE A 278 6.67 10.22 7.28
CA ILE A 278 5.51 9.72 6.55
C ILE A 278 5.51 10.33 5.14
N THR A 279 5.59 9.50 4.09
CA THR A 279 5.53 9.94 2.68
C THR A 279 4.10 9.97 2.15
N ARG A 280 3.22 9.13 2.72
CA ARG A 280 1.80 9.03 2.38
C ARG A 280 1.04 8.42 3.56
N LYS A 281 -0.22 8.81 3.73
CA LYS A 281 -1.15 8.18 4.67
C LYS A 281 -2.33 7.62 3.88
N TYR A 282 -2.51 6.32 3.97
CA TYR A 282 -3.67 5.61 3.43
C TYR A 282 -4.83 5.72 4.41
N VAL A 283 -6.05 5.85 3.90
CA VAL A 283 -7.32 5.87 4.66
C VAL A 283 -8.42 5.27 3.78
N HIS A 284 -9.20 4.31 4.28
CA HIS A 284 -10.36 3.73 3.58
C HIS A 284 -11.24 2.90 4.57
N PRO A 285 -12.47 2.48 4.22
CA PRO A 285 -13.30 1.61 5.07
C PRO A 285 -12.88 0.13 5.03
N TYR A 286 -12.94 -0.58 6.16
CA TYR A 286 -12.69 -2.01 6.27
C TYR A 286 -13.80 -2.74 7.00
N ASN A 287 -14.28 -3.83 6.40
CA ASN A 287 -15.25 -4.76 7.00
C ASN A 287 -14.64 -6.15 7.05
N GLY A 288 -14.24 -6.60 8.24
CA GLY A 288 -13.50 -7.84 8.42
C GLY A 288 -13.11 -8.14 9.87
N PHE A 289 -11.98 -8.84 10.06
CA PHE A 289 -11.54 -9.26 11.38
C PHE A 289 -10.33 -8.47 11.86
N MET A 290 -10.51 -7.85 13.03
CA MET A 290 -9.51 -7.05 13.73
C MET A 290 -8.85 -7.90 14.81
N TYR A 291 -7.52 -7.94 14.79
CA TYR A 291 -6.66 -8.77 15.65
C TYR A 291 -5.99 -7.89 16.69
N ASN A 292 -6.49 -7.93 17.94
CA ASN A 292 -5.88 -7.29 19.10
C ASN A 292 -4.74 -8.18 19.64
N ILE A 293 -3.50 -7.79 19.35
CA ILE A 293 -2.29 -8.52 19.75
C ILE A 293 -1.85 -8.00 21.13
N VAL A 294 -1.82 -8.88 22.13
CA VAL A 294 -1.51 -8.54 23.53
C VAL A 294 -0.14 -9.10 23.93
N PRO A 295 0.92 -8.27 23.96
CA PRO A 295 2.28 -8.71 24.31
C PRO A 295 2.51 -8.80 25.83
N ALA A 296 3.72 -9.22 26.23
CA ALA A 296 4.11 -9.36 27.62
C ALA A 296 3.88 -8.09 28.47
N SER A 297 3.92 -6.90 27.86
CA SER A 297 3.50 -5.61 28.43
C SER A 297 2.13 -5.21 27.86
N PRO A 298 1.00 -5.45 28.58
CA PRO A 298 -0.33 -5.35 27.96
C PRO A 298 -0.76 -3.95 27.54
N VAL A 299 -0.11 -2.88 28.02
CA VAL A 299 -0.44 -1.50 27.61
C VAL A 299 0.10 -1.17 26.21
N ASN A 300 1.07 -1.94 25.73
CA ASN A 300 1.56 -1.90 24.35
C ASN A 300 0.73 -2.79 23.40
N ALA A 301 -0.41 -3.35 23.84
CA ALA A 301 -1.31 -4.09 22.96
C ALA A 301 -1.88 -3.17 21.87
N PHE A 302 -1.89 -3.64 20.64
CA PHE A 302 -2.41 -2.93 19.47
C PHE A 302 -3.34 -3.83 18.67
N ARG A 303 -4.32 -3.23 18.02
CA ARG A 303 -5.11 -3.88 16.98
C ARG A 303 -4.44 -3.69 15.63
N ALA A 304 -4.58 -4.68 14.78
CA ALA A 304 -4.32 -4.58 13.36
C ALA A 304 -5.38 -5.38 12.60
N THR A 305 -5.63 -5.07 11.34
CA THR A 305 -6.45 -5.96 10.50
C THR A 305 -5.73 -7.30 10.32
N SER A 306 -6.42 -8.27 9.73
CA SER A 306 -5.90 -9.62 9.58
C SER A 306 -4.58 -9.67 8.79
N GLU A 307 -4.42 -8.81 7.78
CA GLU A 307 -3.30 -8.74 6.83
C GLU A 307 -2.05 -8.07 7.37
N HIS A 308 -2.18 -7.17 8.34
CA HIS A 308 -1.15 -6.17 8.57
C HIS A 308 0.22 -6.79 8.95
N PRO A 309 1.34 -6.35 8.37
CA PRO A 309 2.62 -7.04 8.55
C PRO A 309 3.29 -6.60 9.86
N VAL A 310 3.58 -7.56 10.75
CA VAL A 310 4.14 -7.33 12.09
C VAL A 310 5.51 -8.00 12.23
N LEU A 311 6.52 -7.23 12.64
CA LEU A 311 7.90 -7.73 12.77
C LEU A 311 8.02 -8.69 13.97
N SER A 312 8.37 -9.94 13.68
CA SER A 312 8.22 -11.05 14.62
C SER A 312 9.24 -12.18 14.44
N ILE A 313 9.27 -13.11 15.40
CA ILE A 313 9.98 -14.40 15.37
C ILE A 313 9.02 -15.48 15.87
N LYS A 314 8.90 -16.62 15.17
CA LYS A 314 8.02 -17.72 15.61
C LYS A 314 8.58 -18.44 16.83
N ARG A 315 7.68 -18.91 17.68
CA ARG A 315 8.04 -19.71 18.86
C ARG A 315 8.80 -20.99 18.48
N GLU A 316 8.43 -21.62 17.38
CA GLU A 316 8.98 -22.91 16.96
C GLU A 316 10.42 -22.82 16.42
N GLU A 317 10.73 -21.79 15.63
CA GLU A 317 12.08 -21.49 15.10
C GLU A 317 13.14 -21.56 16.21
N VAL A 318 12.84 -20.89 17.33
CA VAL A 318 13.73 -20.72 18.49
C VAL A 318 13.55 -21.78 19.60
N SER A 319 12.64 -22.73 19.42
CA SER A 319 12.42 -23.81 20.37
C SER A 319 13.51 -24.90 20.27
N VAL A 320 13.83 -25.53 21.41
CA VAL A 320 14.71 -26.69 21.54
C VAL A 320 14.10 -27.71 22.51
N ARG A 321 14.27 -29.01 22.21
CA ARG A 321 13.80 -30.10 23.06
C ARG A 321 14.84 -30.40 24.13
N ILE A 322 14.45 -30.38 25.40
CA ILE A 322 15.32 -30.69 26.54
C ILE A 322 15.16 -32.16 26.99
N ASN A 323 16.10 -32.67 27.78
CA ASN A 323 16.21 -34.10 28.14
C ASN A 323 14.94 -34.72 28.76
N ASN A 324 14.07 -33.91 29.37
CA ASN A 324 12.80 -34.36 29.95
C ASN A 324 11.65 -34.40 28.92
N GLY A 325 11.94 -34.29 27.62
CA GLY A 325 10.95 -34.34 26.53
C GLY A 325 10.19 -33.03 26.26
N HIS A 326 10.23 -32.07 27.18
CA HIS A 326 9.66 -30.73 27.02
C HIS A 326 10.43 -29.86 26.02
N TYR A 327 9.83 -28.74 25.62
CA TYR A 327 10.45 -27.73 24.74
C TYR A 327 10.66 -26.41 25.49
N GLU A 328 11.87 -25.85 25.40
CA GLU A 328 12.25 -24.55 25.93
C GLU A 328 12.74 -23.62 24.80
N ILE A 329 12.72 -22.31 25.02
CA ILE A 329 13.23 -21.32 24.06
C ILE A 329 14.74 -21.15 24.25
N SER A 330 15.53 -21.55 23.24
CA SER A 330 16.97 -21.30 23.25
C SER A 330 17.24 -19.81 23.08
N THR A 331 17.95 -19.22 24.05
CA THR A 331 18.43 -17.83 23.94
C THR A 331 19.36 -17.68 22.73
N GLU A 332 20.23 -18.67 22.50
CA GLU A 332 21.22 -18.66 21.44
C GLU A 332 20.54 -18.62 20.06
N LYS A 333 19.54 -19.49 19.82
CA LYS A 333 18.70 -19.42 18.63
C LYS A 333 17.99 -18.07 18.51
N LEU A 334 17.38 -17.57 19.60
CA LEU A 334 16.62 -16.32 19.58
C LEU A 334 17.51 -15.06 19.40
N MET A 335 18.83 -15.16 19.57
CA MET A 335 19.75 -14.10 19.12
C MET A 335 20.24 -14.30 17.68
N ALA A 336 20.35 -15.56 17.22
CA ALA A 336 20.86 -15.91 15.90
C ALA A 336 19.81 -15.79 14.77
N VAL A 337 18.53 -15.95 15.07
CA VAL A 337 17.43 -15.71 14.12
C VAL A 337 17.28 -14.20 13.87
N GLU A 338 17.06 -13.83 12.61
CA GLU A 338 16.62 -12.48 12.26
C GLU A 338 15.09 -12.39 12.18
N PRO A 339 14.46 -11.28 12.62
CA PRO A 339 13.03 -11.12 12.54
C PRO A 339 12.51 -11.00 11.10
N GLN A 340 11.27 -11.44 10.89
CA GLN A 340 10.55 -11.28 9.62
C GLN A 340 9.19 -10.62 9.89
N TYR A 341 8.70 -9.85 8.93
CA TYR A 341 7.30 -9.41 8.93
C TYR A 341 6.40 -10.61 8.63
N ARG A 342 5.40 -10.83 9.48
CA ARG A 342 4.37 -11.87 9.34
C ARG A 342 3.01 -11.24 9.61
N ARG A 343 1.93 -11.74 9.00
CA ARG A 343 0.62 -11.11 9.12
C ARG A 343 0.08 -11.23 10.54
N ALA A 344 -0.71 -10.26 10.97
CA ALA A 344 -1.32 -10.24 12.30
C ALA A 344 -2.15 -11.51 12.62
N ASP A 345 -2.72 -12.18 11.60
CA ASP A 345 -3.50 -13.41 11.77
C ASP A 345 -2.69 -14.71 11.83
N GLU A 346 -1.44 -14.70 11.38
CA GLU A 346 -0.52 -15.84 11.48
C GLU A 346 0.08 -15.98 12.88
N LEU A 347 0.15 -14.87 13.64
CA LEU A 347 0.79 -14.81 14.95
C LEU A 347 0.09 -15.69 16.00
N ASN A 348 0.89 -16.34 16.85
CA ASN A 348 0.41 -17.21 17.91
C ASN A 348 0.83 -16.73 19.32
N PRO A 349 0.02 -16.98 20.36
CA PRO A 349 0.45 -16.76 21.75
C PRO A 349 1.73 -17.52 22.08
N GLY A 350 2.79 -16.79 22.43
CA GLY A 350 4.12 -17.33 22.69
C GLY A 350 5.15 -17.15 21.57
N ASP A 351 4.75 -16.65 20.38
CA ASP A 351 5.64 -16.01 19.41
C ASP A 351 6.23 -14.71 19.99
N PHE A 352 7.27 -14.15 19.38
CA PHE A 352 7.91 -12.91 19.82
C PHE A 352 7.68 -11.77 18.85
N LEU A 353 7.25 -10.61 19.36
CA LEU A 353 7.24 -9.34 18.63
C LEU A 353 8.58 -8.61 18.81
N VAL A 354 8.99 -7.83 17.82
CA VAL A 354 10.15 -6.95 17.91
C VAL A 354 9.73 -5.56 18.39
N TYR A 355 10.05 -5.25 19.65
CA TYR A 355 10.01 -3.88 20.16
C TYR A 355 11.34 -3.20 19.84
N VAL A 356 11.30 -1.98 19.31
CA VAL A 356 12.48 -1.23 18.86
C VAL A 356 12.73 -0.03 19.76
N SER A 357 13.98 0.20 20.15
CA SER A 357 14.38 1.41 20.89
C SER A 357 14.67 2.56 19.91
N PRO A 358 14.05 3.74 20.06
CA PRO A 358 14.38 4.89 19.22
C PRO A 358 15.80 5.40 19.47
N LEU A 359 16.54 5.67 18.38
CA LEU A 359 17.97 6.01 18.38
C LEU A 359 18.25 7.53 18.34
N GLU A 360 17.21 8.36 18.15
CA GLU A 360 17.39 9.82 18.09
C GLU A 360 17.86 10.36 19.46
N VAL A 361 19.11 10.86 19.48
CA VAL A 361 19.74 11.48 20.65
C VAL A 361 20.32 12.85 20.27
N GLN A 362 20.00 13.85 21.07
CA GLN A 362 20.50 15.23 20.97
C GLN A 362 20.73 15.75 22.40
N ASP A 363 21.97 16.06 22.75
CA ASP A 363 22.27 16.59 24.07
C ASP A 363 22.02 18.11 24.17
N ASN A 364 21.82 18.58 25.39
CA ASN A 364 21.60 19.98 25.73
C ASN A 364 22.31 20.31 27.06
N ASP A 365 23.47 20.97 26.97
CA ASP A 365 24.30 21.33 28.12
C ASP A 365 23.63 22.33 29.10
N SER A 366 22.59 23.04 28.68
CA SER A 366 21.82 23.88 29.60
C SER A 366 21.02 23.05 30.63
N ILE A 367 20.74 21.77 30.35
CA ILE A 367 20.01 20.87 31.24
C ILE A 367 21.01 20.01 32.03
N ASN A 368 21.49 20.57 33.13
CA ASN A 368 22.40 19.91 34.07
C ASN A 368 21.69 18.89 34.99
N GLU A 369 22.48 18.08 35.70
CA GLU A 369 21.99 17.05 36.62
C GLU A 369 21.00 17.56 37.68
N SER A 370 21.23 18.75 38.26
CA SER A 370 20.32 19.34 39.24
C SER A 370 18.92 19.56 38.65
N MET A 371 18.84 20.05 37.41
CA MET A 371 17.58 20.23 36.69
C MET A 371 16.90 18.89 36.35
N LEU A 372 17.67 17.87 35.97
CA LEU A 372 17.16 16.51 35.72
C LEU A 372 16.58 15.86 36.99
N ARG A 373 17.26 16.00 38.13
CA ARG A 373 16.77 15.54 39.44
C ARG A 373 15.49 16.27 39.86
N ILE A 374 15.46 17.60 39.73
CA ILE A 374 14.25 18.41 39.97
C ILE A 374 13.10 17.94 39.08
N LEU A 375 13.33 17.69 37.79
CA LEU A 375 12.31 17.24 36.85
C LEU A 375 11.75 15.85 37.19
N GLY A 376 12.60 14.91 37.61
CA GLY A 376 12.15 13.59 38.07
C GLY A 376 11.29 13.66 39.33
N PHE A 377 11.74 14.42 40.34
CA PHE A 377 10.97 14.70 41.56
C PHE A 377 9.64 15.44 41.27
N TYR A 378 9.66 16.39 40.32
CA TYR A 378 8.49 17.15 39.90
C TYR A 378 7.48 16.24 39.20
N THR A 379 7.92 15.41 38.26
CA THR A 379 7.06 14.47 37.55
C THR A 379 6.40 13.51 38.54
N ALA A 380 7.12 13.08 39.58
CA ALA A 380 6.64 12.16 40.62
C ALA A 380 5.67 12.74 41.65
N SER A 381 5.95 13.93 42.20
CA SER A 381 5.14 14.52 43.30
C SER A 381 4.92 16.03 43.23
N GLY A 382 5.45 16.67 42.19
CA GLY A 382 5.33 18.10 41.96
C GLY A 382 3.94 18.51 41.47
N VAL A 383 3.41 19.57 42.06
CA VAL A 383 2.16 20.25 41.71
C VAL A 383 2.44 21.75 41.66
N ILE A 384 2.05 22.41 40.57
CA ILE A 384 2.12 23.87 40.46
C ILE A 384 0.74 24.47 40.72
N SER A 385 0.71 25.50 41.57
CA SER A 385 -0.51 26.16 42.03
C SER A 385 -0.32 27.68 42.07
N PHE A 386 -1.42 28.44 41.98
CA PHE A 386 -1.37 29.90 42.11
C PHE A 386 -1.64 30.31 43.56
N ASN A 387 -0.68 30.97 44.20
CA ASN A 387 -0.82 31.49 45.55
C ASN A 387 -1.54 32.84 45.51
N ARG A 388 -2.86 32.83 45.77
CA ARG A 388 -3.72 34.03 45.75
C ARG A 388 -3.31 35.14 46.72
N HIS A 389 -2.59 34.83 47.80
CA HIS A 389 -2.15 35.83 48.79
C HIS A 389 -0.86 36.55 48.37
N LEU A 390 -0.01 35.88 47.59
CA LEU A 390 1.25 36.42 47.07
C LEU A 390 1.17 36.81 45.58
N ASN A 391 0.00 36.63 44.96
CA ASN A 391 -0.28 36.90 43.54
C ASN A 391 0.72 36.25 42.57
N MET A 392 1.22 35.04 42.90
CA MET A 392 2.30 34.38 42.15
C MET A 392 2.16 32.85 42.14
N TYR A 393 2.77 32.20 41.16
CA TYR A 393 2.83 30.73 41.10
C TYR A 393 3.83 30.16 42.11
N GLN A 394 3.51 28.98 42.63
CA GLN A 394 4.37 28.20 43.53
C GLN A 394 4.40 26.74 43.08
N MET A 395 5.57 26.11 43.18
CA MET A 395 5.75 24.68 42.94
C MET A 395 5.89 23.95 44.27
N LEU A 396 5.06 22.93 44.47
CA LEU A 396 4.93 22.14 45.69
C LEU A 396 5.29 20.68 45.40
N PHE A 397 6.16 20.09 46.21
CA PHE A 397 6.55 18.67 46.12
C PHE A 397 6.16 17.96 47.42
N SER A 398 5.80 16.67 47.36
CA SER A 398 5.29 15.94 48.53
C SER A 398 5.96 14.58 48.70
N PHE A 399 6.75 14.45 49.76
CA PHE A 399 7.57 13.28 50.07
C PHE A 399 7.08 12.56 51.34
N ARG A 400 7.33 11.24 51.41
CA ARG A 400 7.16 10.45 52.65
C ARG A 400 8.41 10.49 53.53
N GLU A 401 9.58 10.42 52.89
CA GLU A 401 10.88 10.40 53.55
C GLU A 401 11.50 11.80 53.62
N ASN A 402 12.25 12.06 54.70
CA ASN A 402 12.96 13.34 54.87
C ASN A 402 14.14 13.48 53.92
N GLU A 403 14.83 12.38 53.60
CA GLU A 403 16.06 12.36 52.78
C GLU A 403 15.82 12.96 51.39
N ASN A 404 14.87 12.41 50.64
CA ASN A 404 14.46 12.92 49.32
C ASN A 404 14.00 14.39 49.34
N ALA A 405 13.34 14.82 50.42
CA ALA A 405 12.93 16.22 50.60
C ALA A 405 14.11 17.15 50.91
N SER A 406 15.07 16.70 51.72
CA SER A 406 16.31 17.42 52.03
C SER A 406 17.25 17.48 50.82
N GLU A 407 17.31 16.43 50.00
CA GLU A 407 18.03 16.42 48.72
C GLU A 407 17.47 17.51 47.79
N LEU A 408 16.17 17.49 47.49
CA LEU A 408 15.55 18.51 46.62
C LEU A 408 15.74 19.93 47.18
N TYR A 409 15.52 20.13 48.49
CA TYR A 409 15.74 21.44 49.12
C TYR A 409 17.19 21.93 48.92
N SER A 410 18.17 21.04 49.09
CA SER A 410 19.59 21.36 48.92
C SER A 410 19.94 21.67 47.47
N ILE A 411 19.39 20.90 46.51
CA ILE A 411 19.58 21.14 45.07
C ILE A 411 19.06 22.55 44.69
N ILE A 412 17.82 22.90 45.08
CA ILE A 412 17.26 24.23 44.76
C ILE A 412 18.09 25.34 45.42
N LYS A 413 18.53 25.18 46.68
CA LYS A 413 19.38 26.16 47.36
C LYS A 413 20.75 26.33 46.70
N ASN A 414 21.36 25.25 46.23
CA ASN A 414 22.66 25.29 45.54
C ASN A 414 22.55 25.94 44.14
N MET A 415 21.37 25.96 43.53
CA MET A 415 21.07 26.75 42.33
C MET A 415 20.82 28.24 42.63
N GLY A 416 20.99 28.69 43.88
CA GLY A 416 20.74 30.07 44.32
C GLY A 416 19.27 30.38 44.61
N GLU A 417 18.38 29.40 44.51
CA GLU A 417 16.94 29.63 44.44
C GLU A 417 16.20 29.53 45.78
N GLN A 418 15.04 30.19 45.87
CA GLN A 418 14.25 30.22 47.09
C GLN A 418 13.39 28.96 47.25
N ALA A 419 13.85 28.03 48.09
CA ALA A 419 13.07 26.93 48.63
C ALA A 419 12.81 27.05 50.14
N SER A 420 11.75 26.39 50.62
CA SER A 420 11.48 26.07 52.03
C SER A 420 10.99 24.62 52.17
N ILE A 421 11.19 24.02 53.35
CA ILE A 421 10.75 22.66 53.69
C ILE A 421 9.89 22.67 54.96
N ILE A 422 8.71 22.04 54.91
CA ILE A 422 7.72 22.01 56.00
C ILE A 422 7.25 20.57 56.21
N LYS A 423 7.23 20.11 57.46
CA LYS A 423 6.67 18.80 57.84
C LYS A 423 5.18 18.94 58.15
N SER A 424 4.32 18.23 57.42
CA SER A 424 2.86 18.30 57.57
C SER A 424 2.22 16.93 57.36
N ASN A 425 1.30 16.51 58.24
CA ASN A 425 0.52 15.27 58.15
C ASN A 425 1.32 14.03 57.71
N LYS A 426 2.43 13.74 58.43
CA LYS A 426 3.39 12.64 58.16
C LYS A 426 4.08 12.67 56.78
N LYS A 427 4.08 13.83 56.12
CA LYS A 427 4.82 14.10 54.88
C LYS A 427 5.78 15.27 55.06
N TYR A 428 6.72 15.38 54.13
CA TYR A 428 7.60 16.53 53.96
C TYR A 428 7.18 17.25 52.67
N ILE A 429 6.88 18.55 52.79
CA ILE A 429 6.49 19.41 51.69
C ILE A 429 7.66 20.34 51.41
N VAL A 430 8.20 20.29 50.19
CA VAL A 430 9.16 21.29 49.70
C VAL A 430 8.38 22.27 48.83
N SER A 431 8.60 23.56 49.02
CA SER A 431 7.97 24.61 48.20
C SER A 431 9.00 25.59 47.66
N THR A 432 8.81 26.03 46.42
CA THR A 432 9.61 27.08 45.78
C THR A 432 8.74 28.01 44.94
N TYR A 433 9.17 29.27 44.86
CA TYR A 433 8.57 30.33 44.04
C TYR A 433 9.47 30.71 42.85
N SER A 434 10.52 29.92 42.57
CA SER A 434 11.40 30.09 41.41
C SER A 434 10.58 30.05 40.12
N LYS A 435 10.43 31.21 39.47
CA LYS A 435 9.78 31.30 38.15
C LYS A 435 10.53 30.47 37.10
N PRO A 436 11.87 30.52 36.98
CA PRO A 436 12.61 29.66 36.03
C PRO A 436 12.38 28.17 36.24
N LEU A 437 12.40 27.66 37.48
CA LEU A 437 12.16 26.24 37.74
C LEU A 437 10.70 25.84 37.50
N ILE A 438 9.73 26.73 37.77
CA ILE A 438 8.31 26.55 37.43
C ILE A 438 8.14 26.42 35.92
N GLU A 439 8.67 27.36 35.14
CA GLU A 439 8.55 27.38 33.67
C GLU A 439 9.26 26.18 33.04
N PHE A 440 10.47 25.83 33.51
CA PHE A 440 11.18 24.61 33.10
C PHE A 440 10.37 23.33 33.37
N CYS A 441 9.74 23.20 34.55
CA CYS A 441 8.96 22.01 34.90
C CYS A 441 7.64 21.92 34.13
N ILE A 442 6.96 23.04 33.86
CA ILE A 442 5.76 23.06 33.00
C ILE A 442 6.13 22.63 31.57
N HIS A 443 7.17 23.24 31.00
CA HIS A 443 7.60 22.96 29.62
C HIS A 443 8.05 21.51 29.42
N ASN A 444 8.74 20.91 30.39
CA ASN A 444 9.38 19.60 30.25
C ASN A 444 8.61 18.42 30.86
N ALA A 445 7.55 18.66 31.65
CA ALA A 445 6.77 17.60 32.30
C ALA A 445 5.25 17.88 32.41
N GLY A 446 4.74 19.01 31.91
CA GLY A 446 3.33 19.40 32.03
C GLY A 446 2.89 19.73 33.47
N GLN A 447 1.61 20.08 33.66
CA GLN A 447 1.08 20.47 34.98
C GLN A 447 0.25 19.37 35.67
N ASN A 448 -0.79 18.85 35.01
CA ASN A 448 -1.76 17.95 35.62
C ASN A 448 -1.24 16.50 35.67
N SER A 449 -1.49 15.78 36.79
CA SER A 449 -0.93 14.43 37.01
C SER A 449 -1.28 13.41 35.92
N ASN A 450 -2.46 13.52 35.33
CA ASN A 450 -2.96 12.59 34.31
C ASN A 450 -2.46 12.93 32.90
N GLU A 451 -1.98 14.16 32.71
CA GLU A 451 -1.57 14.74 31.42
C GLU A 451 -0.04 14.94 31.32
N LYS A 452 0.70 14.67 32.41
CA LYS A 452 2.18 14.74 32.37
C LYS A 452 2.72 13.86 31.24
N ILE A 453 3.65 14.44 30.50
CA ILE A 453 4.44 13.85 29.41
C ILE A 453 5.81 14.50 29.47
N PHE A 454 6.85 13.81 29.01
CA PHE A 454 8.14 14.45 28.76
C PHE A 454 8.11 15.24 27.44
N SER A 455 8.83 16.36 27.40
CA SER A 455 9.03 17.16 26.18
C SER A 455 9.92 16.45 25.16
N GLU A 456 9.89 16.93 23.92
CA GLU A 456 10.83 16.49 22.88
C GLU A 456 12.30 16.66 23.30
N THR A 457 12.64 17.78 23.94
CA THR A 457 13.99 18.02 24.46
C THR A 457 14.41 16.93 25.45
N VAL A 458 13.54 16.52 26.38
CA VAL A 458 13.83 15.46 27.34
C VAL A 458 13.91 14.08 26.67
N MET A 459 13.01 13.79 25.72
CA MET A 459 12.96 12.51 25.02
C MET A 459 14.14 12.27 24.06
N LYS A 460 14.86 13.34 23.67
CA LYS A 460 16.12 13.26 22.91
C LYS A 460 17.39 13.32 23.77
N LEU A 461 17.32 13.66 25.06
CA LEU A 461 18.53 13.68 25.90
C LEU A 461 19.25 12.31 25.89
N PRO A 462 20.59 12.28 26.05
CA PRO A 462 21.36 11.04 26.21
C PRO A 462 20.77 10.11 27.29
N PRO A 463 20.80 8.77 27.10
CA PRO A 463 20.12 7.83 27.99
C PRO A 463 20.55 7.92 29.46
N GLU A 464 21.81 8.28 29.74
CA GLU A 464 22.33 8.52 31.07
C GLU A 464 21.72 9.77 31.73
N LYS A 465 21.49 10.85 30.96
CA LYS A 465 20.76 12.05 31.43
C LYS A 465 19.27 11.74 31.65
N GLN A 466 18.67 10.94 30.77
CA GLN A 466 17.28 10.48 30.95
C GLN A 466 17.12 9.59 32.19
N LYS A 467 18.06 8.67 32.45
CA LYS A 467 18.02 7.77 33.62
C LYS A 467 18.04 8.53 34.94
N ILE A 468 18.72 9.67 35.06
CA ILE A 468 18.67 10.53 36.25
C ILE A 468 17.24 10.97 36.58
N ILE A 469 16.42 11.27 35.57
CA ILE A 469 15.00 11.64 35.73
C ILE A 469 14.20 10.43 36.26
N ILE A 470 14.40 9.24 35.69
CA ILE A 470 13.69 8.02 36.07
C ILE A 470 14.06 7.56 37.47
N ASP A 471 15.34 7.59 37.83
CA ASP A 471 15.82 7.20 39.16
C ASP A 471 15.33 8.19 40.24
N SER A 472 15.28 9.49 39.91
CA SER A 472 14.70 10.52 40.79
C SER A 472 13.17 10.38 40.91
N TYR A 473 12.47 9.92 39.87
CA TYR A 473 11.06 9.53 39.95
C TYR A 473 10.87 8.30 40.85
N ALA A 474 11.73 7.30 40.70
CA ALA A 474 11.71 6.05 41.45
C ALA A 474 11.98 6.25 42.95
N LYS A 475 12.81 7.22 43.35
CA LYS A 475 12.97 7.64 44.76
C LYS A 475 11.65 8.03 45.46
N VAL A 476 10.65 8.52 44.72
CA VAL A 476 9.42 9.09 45.29
C VAL A 476 8.18 8.22 45.05
N ARG A 477 8.16 7.47 43.94
CA ARG A 477 7.02 6.65 43.51
C ARG A 477 7.38 5.19 43.26
N GLY A 478 8.65 4.83 43.39
CA GLY A 478 9.14 3.47 43.27
C GLY A 478 8.89 2.65 44.52
N ASN A 479 8.69 1.36 44.32
CA ASN A 479 8.76 0.34 45.34
C ASN A 479 9.88 -0.60 44.92
N LEU A 480 10.96 -0.62 45.71
CA LEU A 480 12.10 -1.50 45.51
C LEU A 480 11.82 -2.86 46.15
N TYR A 481 12.09 -3.94 45.43
CA TYR A 481 12.09 -5.28 46.01
C TYR A 481 13.23 -6.13 45.44
N SER A 482 13.95 -6.80 46.35
CA SER A 482 15.03 -7.72 46.00
C SER A 482 14.47 -9.07 45.54
N ARG A 483 15.14 -9.71 44.58
CA ARG A 483 14.92 -11.11 44.21
C ARG A 483 16.18 -11.94 44.48
N SER A 484 15.99 -13.26 44.50
CA SER A 484 17.08 -14.24 44.48
C SER A 484 18.15 -13.87 43.44
N TYR A 485 19.41 -14.13 43.76
CA TYR A 485 20.60 -13.78 42.95
C TYR A 485 20.90 -12.27 42.81
N GLY A 486 20.28 -11.40 43.63
CA GLY A 486 20.70 -10.01 43.80
C GLY A 486 20.12 -9.00 42.78
N SER A 487 19.26 -9.45 41.87
CA SER A 487 18.59 -8.57 40.90
C SER A 487 17.58 -7.64 41.59
N ARG A 488 17.84 -6.33 41.57
CA ARG A 488 16.89 -5.30 42.02
C ARG A 488 15.73 -5.18 41.05
N ASN A 489 14.50 -5.28 41.55
CA ASN A 489 13.29 -4.96 40.81
C ASN A 489 12.75 -3.61 41.28
N VAL A 490 12.29 -2.79 40.32
CA VAL A 490 11.69 -1.48 40.55
C VAL A 490 10.26 -1.51 40.02
N ARG A 491 9.29 -1.09 40.85
CA ARG A 491 7.92 -0.81 40.44
C ARG A 491 7.57 0.64 40.70
N ILE A 492 7.40 1.42 39.64
CA ILE A 492 6.86 2.79 39.71
C ILE A 492 5.40 2.81 39.23
N SER A 493 4.63 3.79 39.68
CA SER A 493 3.27 4.04 39.20
C SER A 493 3.13 5.46 38.64
N VAL A 494 2.48 5.58 37.49
CA VAL A 494 2.16 6.84 36.80
C VAL A 494 0.66 6.90 36.48
N HIS A 495 0.13 8.10 36.24
CA HIS A 495 -1.28 8.30 35.90
C HIS A 495 -1.49 8.48 34.38
N SER A 496 -0.56 9.13 33.68
CA SER A 496 -0.57 9.30 32.22
C SER A 496 -0.18 8.01 31.48
N LYS A 497 -0.95 7.64 30.44
CA LYS A 497 -0.63 6.52 29.53
C LYS A 497 0.62 6.81 28.71
N ILE A 498 0.72 8.04 28.20
CA ILE A 498 1.79 8.47 27.30
C ILE A 498 3.13 8.51 28.06
N LEU A 499 3.12 9.03 29.29
CA LEU A 499 4.30 8.99 30.18
C LEU A 499 4.74 7.55 30.48
N ALA A 500 3.81 6.60 30.59
CA ALA A 500 4.17 5.20 30.82
C ALA A 500 4.96 4.60 29.63
N LEU A 501 4.56 4.94 28.40
CA LEU A 501 5.24 4.53 27.17
C LEU A 501 6.57 5.27 26.99
N GLN A 502 6.60 6.60 27.20
CA GLN A 502 7.84 7.40 27.17
C GLN A 502 8.90 6.86 28.16
N ILE A 503 8.50 6.53 29.40
CA ILE A 503 9.42 5.93 30.38
C ILE A 503 9.91 4.55 29.94
N GLN A 504 9.08 3.77 29.24
CA GLN A 504 9.48 2.47 28.70
C GLN A 504 10.50 2.61 27.57
N GLU A 505 10.35 3.58 26.66
CA GLU A 505 11.37 3.88 25.65
C GLU A 505 12.66 4.45 26.25
N ILE A 506 12.59 5.30 27.29
CA ILE A 506 13.77 5.80 28.02
C ILE A 506 14.55 4.63 28.66
N LEU A 507 13.83 3.69 29.28
CA LEU A 507 14.44 2.50 29.85
C LEU A 507 14.98 1.57 28.76
N SER A 508 14.31 1.44 27.61
CA SER A 508 14.78 0.61 26.49
C SER A 508 16.07 1.15 25.86
N ARG A 509 16.17 2.47 25.67
CA ARG A 509 17.43 3.18 25.35
C ARG A 509 18.55 2.92 26.38
N SER A 510 18.19 2.62 27.63
CA SER A 510 19.11 2.28 28.73
C SER A 510 19.38 0.77 28.87
N ASN A 511 19.11 -0.04 27.83
CA ASN A 511 19.21 -1.51 27.84
C ASN A 511 18.26 -2.23 28.82
N ILE A 512 17.18 -1.60 29.29
CA ILE A 512 16.21 -2.15 30.25
C ILE A 512 14.79 -2.18 29.64
N PHE A 513 14.24 -3.36 29.33
CA PHE A 513 12.82 -3.47 28.99
C PHE A 513 11.93 -3.38 30.24
N ALA A 514 10.91 -2.52 30.20
CA ALA A 514 9.92 -2.38 31.26
C ALA A 514 8.54 -2.95 30.87
N ILE A 515 7.87 -3.60 31.82
CA ILE A 515 6.52 -4.16 31.63
C ILE A 515 5.49 -3.21 32.25
N ILE A 516 4.65 -2.60 31.42
CA ILE A 516 3.57 -1.71 31.85
C ILE A 516 2.26 -2.50 32.03
N ASN A 517 1.62 -2.36 33.19
CA ASN A 517 0.33 -2.98 33.52
C ASN A 517 -0.65 -1.91 33.99
N LEU A 518 -1.89 -1.91 33.50
CA LEU A 518 -2.96 -1.10 34.08
C LEU A 518 -3.52 -1.77 35.34
N ARG A 519 -3.52 -1.07 36.48
CA ARG A 519 -4.12 -1.53 37.76
C ARG A 519 -4.80 -0.35 38.45
N ASN A 520 -6.06 -0.50 38.87
CA ASN A 520 -6.82 0.50 39.63
C ASN A 520 -6.78 1.93 39.03
N LYS A 521 -6.92 2.06 37.70
CA LYS A 521 -6.79 3.32 36.93
C LYS A 521 -5.39 4.00 36.99
N HIS A 522 -4.34 3.24 37.30
CA HIS A 522 -2.94 3.69 37.26
C HIS A 522 -2.08 2.74 36.42
N TYR A 523 -1.11 3.30 35.70
CA TYR A 523 -0.14 2.52 34.93
C TYR A 523 1.02 2.15 35.85
N THR A 524 1.27 0.86 35.99
CA THR A 524 2.31 0.28 36.85
C THR A 524 3.43 -0.26 35.96
N ILE A 525 4.60 0.39 36.03
CA ILE A 525 5.77 0.06 35.22
C ILE A 525 6.72 -0.77 36.09
N GLU A 526 7.00 -2.00 35.67
CA GLU A 526 7.84 -2.96 36.40
C GLU A 526 9.07 -3.33 35.57
N TYR A 527 10.27 -3.11 36.12
CA TYR A 527 11.54 -3.43 35.46
C TYR A 527 12.59 -3.99 36.44
N THR A 528 13.67 -4.56 35.90
CA THR A 528 14.77 -5.15 36.68
C THR A 528 16.09 -4.58 36.18
N GLU A 529 16.87 -3.96 37.07
CA GLU A 529 18.11 -3.25 36.67
C GLU A 529 19.26 -4.19 36.28
N ASN A 530 19.20 -5.45 36.70
CA ASN A 530 20.27 -6.44 36.55
C ASN A 530 19.69 -7.86 36.34
N ALA A 531 18.91 -8.06 35.27
CA ALA A 531 18.27 -9.35 34.99
C ALA A 531 19.15 -10.29 34.14
N LYS A 532 19.79 -11.29 34.78
CA LYS A 532 20.53 -12.34 34.04
C LYS A 532 19.63 -13.28 33.23
N PHE A 533 18.37 -13.43 33.63
CA PHE A 533 17.37 -14.26 32.95
C PHE A 533 16.01 -13.55 32.97
N HIS A 534 15.54 -13.08 31.82
CA HIS A 534 14.23 -12.44 31.66
C HIS A 534 13.48 -13.04 30.46
N ARG A 535 12.13 -13.12 30.52
CA ARG A 535 11.30 -13.68 29.42
C ARG A 535 11.33 -12.87 28.12
N ILE A 536 11.96 -11.69 28.15
CA ILE A 536 12.21 -10.80 27.03
C ILE A 536 13.72 -10.82 26.81
N ARG A 537 14.17 -11.06 25.59
CA ARG A 537 15.59 -11.06 25.21
C ARG A 537 15.94 -9.74 24.51
N HIS A 538 17.22 -9.34 24.54
CA HIS A 538 17.71 -8.07 23.99
C HIS A 538 18.85 -8.32 22.99
N LYS A 539 18.77 -7.71 21.80
CA LYS A 539 19.76 -7.79 20.72
C LYS A 539 19.92 -6.39 20.10
N ASN A 540 21.10 -5.80 20.23
CA ASN A 540 21.44 -4.45 19.74
C ASN A 540 20.51 -3.34 20.29
N ASN A 541 19.50 -2.93 19.54
CA ASN A 541 18.45 -1.97 19.92
C ASN A 541 17.05 -2.61 20.07
N TYR A 542 16.95 -3.92 19.83
CA TYR A 542 15.72 -4.71 19.77
C TYR A 542 15.44 -5.50 21.03
N TYR A 543 14.15 -5.62 21.38
CA TYR A 543 13.65 -6.54 22.39
C TYR A 543 12.65 -7.52 21.80
N PHE A 544 12.91 -8.80 22.02
CA PHE A 544 12.00 -9.88 21.64
C PHE A 544 10.99 -10.12 22.76
N VAL A 545 9.78 -9.57 22.59
CA VAL A 545 8.73 -9.54 23.60
C VAL A 545 7.67 -10.61 23.27
N PRO A 546 7.45 -11.64 24.12
CA PRO A 546 6.52 -12.70 23.79
C PRO A 546 5.06 -12.23 23.83
N ILE A 547 4.26 -12.68 22.87
CA ILE A 547 2.81 -12.53 22.82
C ILE A 547 2.18 -13.32 23.97
N LYS A 548 1.29 -12.70 24.75
CA LYS A 548 0.53 -13.36 25.83
C LYS A 548 -0.81 -13.91 25.33
N LYS A 549 -1.49 -13.16 24.48
CA LYS A 549 -2.82 -13.48 23.93
C LYS A 549 -2.99 -12.73 22.61
N ILE A 550 -3.81 -13.27 21.71
CA ILE A 550 -4.40 -12.54 20.60
C ILE A 550 -5.92 -12.67 20.73
N GLU A 551 -6.65 -11.60 20.45
CA GLU A 551 -8.10 -11.55 20.47
C GLU A 551 -8.59 -11.12 19.08
N ARG A 552 -9.57 -11.83 18.55
CA ARG A 552 -10.17 -11.56 17.23
C ARG A 552 -11.58 -11.03 17.45
N GLN A 553 -11.92 -9.93 16.80
CA GLN A 553 -13.26 -9.34 16.79
C GLN A 553 -13.65 -8.93 15.37
N GLU A 554 -14.94 -8.85 15.10
CA GLU A 554 -15.45 -8.21 13.88
C GLU A 554 -15.27 -6.69 13.98
N TYR A 555 -14.99 -6.04 12.85
CA TYR A 555 -14.77 -4.61 12.76
C TYR A 555 -15.23 -4.12 11.39
N ASN A 556 -16.06 -3.07 11.39
CA ASN A 556 -16.66 -2.47 10.19
C ASN A 556 -16.61 -0.94 10.35
N ASP A 557 -15.44 -0.37 10.06
CA ASP A 557 -15.15 1.06 10.26
C ASP A 557 -13.91 1.48 9.44
N ILE A 558 -13.53 2.76 9.51
CA ILE A 558 -12.36 3.31 8.81
C ILE A 558 -11.06 2.76 9.39
N VAL A 559 -10.11 2.55 8.48
CA VAL A 559 -8.75 2.10 8.75
C VAL A 559 -7.72 2.90 7.92
N TYR A 560 -6.45 2.84 8.34
CA TYR A 560 -5.35 3.75 8.03
C TYR A 560 -4.03 3.00 7.86
N ASN A 561 -3.12 3.42 6.99
CA ASN A 561 -1.75 2.89 6.95
C ASN A 561 -0.77 4.03 6.64
N LEU A 562 0.51 3.88 7.00
CA LEU A 562 1.55 4.88 6.76
C LEU A 562 2.61 4.34 5.80
N GLU A 563 2.85 5.08 4.73
CA GLU A 563 4.06 4.95 3.93
C GLU A 563 5.17 5.78 4.58
N VAL A 564 6.38 5.25 4.70
CA VAL A 564 7.44 5.84 5.53
C VAL A 564 8.79 5.74 4.82
N ASP A 565 9.54 6.85 4.75
CA ASP A 565 10.73 6.95 3.91
C ASP A 565 11.86 5.99 4.31
N SER A 566 12.59 5.48 3.29
CA SER A 566 13.71 4.51 3.39
C SER A 566 13.36 3.14 3.97
N ASP A 567 12.86 3.10 5.20
CA ASP A 567 12.76 1.89 6.01
C ASP A 567 11.38 1.21 5.92
N ASN A 568 10.45 1.81 5.16
CA ASN A 568 9.15 1.24 4.80
C ASN A 568 8.31 0.74 5.99
N SER A 569 8.52 1.32 7.17
CA SER A 569 8.00 0.78 8.44
C SER A 569 7.88 1.83 9.54
N TYR A 570 7.03 1.54 10.54
CA TYR A 570 6.79 2.42 11.70
C TYR A 570 6.51 1.63 12.99
N LEU A 571 6.64 2.30 14.14
CA LEU A 571 6.40 1.70 15.47
C LEU A 571 4.99 1.98 16.01
N VAL A 572 4.10 0.99 16.00
CA VAL A 572 2.84 1.02 16.77
C VAL A 572 3.11 0.62 18.22
N LYS A 573 2.93 1.55 19.16
CA LYS A 573 3.20 1.38 20.61
C LYS A 573 4.59 0.77 20.94
N GLY A 574 5.57 1.00 20.06
CA GLY A 574 6.95 0.50 20.15
C GLY A 574 7.26 -0.77 19.34
N PHE A 575 6.26 -1.40 18.70
CA PHE A 575 6.43 -2.60 17.84
C PHE A 575 6.41 -2.24 16.35
N ALA A 576 7.30 -2.85 15.56
CA ALA A 576 7.46 -2.51 14.15
C ALA A 576 6.45 -3.18 13.21
N VAL A 577 5.92 -2.39 12.27
CA VAL A 577 4.99 -2.79 11.19
C VAL A 577 5.35 -2.11 9.85
N HIS A 578 4.83 -2.58 8.70
CA HIS A 578 5.36 -2.28 7.35
C HIS A 578 4.35 -1.68 6.33
N ASN A 579 4.87 -1.03 5.27
CA ASN A 579 4.14 -0.60 4.06
C ASN A 579 4.22 -1.65 2.90
N CYS A 580 4.15 -1.26 1.61
CA CYS A 580 3.25 -1.91 0.67
C CYS A 580 3.43 -1.59 -0.88
N THR A 581 4.41 -2.11 -1.68
CA THR A 581 4.67 -1.53 -3.06
C THR A 581 5.24 -2.43 -4.33
N ALA A 582 5.81 -2.02 -5.54
CA ALA A 582 6.36 -2.75 -6.81
C ALA A 582 7.54 -2.05 -7.73
N PRO A 583 7.87 -2.22 -9.08
CA PRO A 583 8.98 -1.49 -9.88
C PRO A 583 8.87 -1.05 -11.42
N ARG A 584 9.99 -0.55 -12.06
CA ARG A 584 10.30 -0.24 -13.52
C ARG A 584 11.76 -0.59 -14.04
N TYR A 585 12.03 -0.62 -15.38
CA TYR A 585 13.31 -1.10 -16.06
C TYR A 585 13.89 -0.24 -17.21
N ASP A 586 15.13 -0.56 -17.65
CA ASP A 586 16.00 0.21 -18.57
C ASP A 586 16.19 -0.37 -20.01
N THR A 587 15.71 -1.59 -20.34
CA THR A 587 15.84 -2.21 -21.68
C THR A 587 14.51 -2.43 -22.40
N SER A 588 14.54 -2.43 -23.74
CA SER A 588 13.35 -2.63 -24.59
C SER A 588 12.70 -3.98 -24.35
N SER A 589 11.42 -3.96 -23.97
CA SER A 589 10.65 -5.16 -23.58
C SER A 589 9.24 -5.15 -24.17
N LEU A 590 8.62 -6.33 -24.33
CA LEU A 590 7.32 -6.48 -25.00
C LEU A 590 6.22 -6.94 -24.03
N HIS A 591 5.13 -6.18 -23.95
CA HIS A 591 3.91 -6.53 -23.25
C HIS A 591 2.79 -6.76 -24.26
N THR A 592 2.13 -7.92 -24.21
CA THR A 592 1.04 -8.27 -25.14
C THR A 592 0.01 -9.14 -24.44
N ALA A 593 -0.88 -8.48 -23.68
CA ALA A 593 -2.02 -9.09 -23.01
C ALA A 593 -3.14 -9.48 -23.99
N ILE A 594 -3.87 -10.56 -23.67
CA ILE A 594 -5.23 -10.81 -24.18
C ILE A 594 -6.21 -10.72 -23.01
N VAL A 595 -7.35 -10.06 -23.22
CA VAL A 595 -8.49 -10.06 -22.28
C VAL A 595 -9.77 -10.37 -23.04
N GLU A 596 -10.34 -11.56 -22.83
CA GLU A 596 -11.63 -11.99 -23.37
C GLU A 596 -12.71 -11.95 -22.28
N ILE A 597 -13.77 -11.16 -22.49
CA ILE A 597 -14.89 -11.03 -21.54
C ILE A 597 -16.18 -11.53 -22.18
N TYR A 598 -16.97 -12.28 -21.42
CA TYR A 598 -18.24 -12.87 -21.81
C TYR A 598 -19.32 -12.47 -20.81
N ALA A 599 -20.04 -11.38 -21.11
CA ALA A 599 -21.15 -10.88 -20.31
C ALA A 599 -22.46 -11.46 -20.85
N HIS A 600 -22.90 -12.58 -20.26
CA HIS A 600 -24.14 -13.25 -20.65
C HIS A 600 -25.38 -12.52 -20.14
N LYS A 601 -26.55 -13.00 -20.55
CA LYS A 601 -27.86 -12.34 -20.41
C LYS A 601 -28.08 -11.64 -19.05
N ASN A 602 -28.43 -10.36 -19.05
CA ASN A 602 -28.68 -9.54 -17.86
C ASN A 602 -27.52 -9.44 -16.83
N SER A 603 -26.28 -9.81 -17.18
CA SER A 603 -25.10 -9.62 -16.31
C SER A 603 -24.49 -8.22 -16.47
N ASN A 604 -23.81 -7.73 -15.42
CA ASN A 604 -23.05 -6.47 -15.46
C ASN A 604 -21.57 -6.73 -15.12
N VAL A 605 -20.65 -6.34 -16.00
CA VAL A 605 -19.20 -6.49 -15.78
C VAL A 605 -18.52 -5.12 -15.84
N LYS A 606 -17.85 -4.71 -14.76
CA LYS A 606 -16.96 -3.53 -14.76
C LYS A 606 -15.50 -3.96 -14.66
N TYR A 607 -14.73 -3.64 -15.69
CA TYR A 607 -13.31 -3.96 -15.81
C TYR A 607 -12.49 -2.67 -15.78
N THR A 608 -11.78 -2.45 -14.67
CA THR A 608 -10.88 -1.31 -14.48
C THR A 608 -9.43 -1.73 -14.70
N SER A 609 -8.65 -0.91 -15.37
CA SER A 609 -7.26 -1.21 -15.74
C SER A 609 -6.43 0.08 -15.76
N VAL A 610 -5.55 0.25 -14.76
CA VAL A 610 -4.57 1.34 -14.74
C VAL A 610 -3.18 0.75 -15.00
N GLN A 611 -2.45 1.31 -15.96
CA GLN A 611 -1.15 0.83 -16.43
C GLN A 611 -0.11 1.95 -16.36
N ASN A 612 1.09 1.62 -15.85
CA ASN A 612 2.24 2.54 -15.80
C ASN A 612 3.55 1.80 -16.13
N TRP A 613 3.83 1.60 -17.41
CA TRP A 613 5.00 0.85 -17.88
C TRP A 613 6.27 1.70 -17.96
N SER A 614 7.48 1.10 -17.88
CA SER A 614 8.71 1.84 -18.14
C SER A 614 8.76 2.38 -19.57
N ASP A 615 9.49 3.47 -19.76
CA ASP A 615 9.53 4.24 -21.02
C ASP A 615 10.25 3.47 -22.17
N SER A 616 10.62 2.20 -21.92
CA SER A 616 11.19 1.21 -22.84
C SER A 616 10.19 0.13 -23.32
N VAL A 617 8.98 0.04 -22.75
CA VAL A 617 8.02 -1.04 -23.03
C VAL A 617 7.15 -0.76 -24.26
N TYR A 618 7.00 -1.78 -25.11
CA TYR A 618 5.94 -1.85 -26.13
C TYR A 618 4.70 -2.51 -25.52
N ASN A 619 3.63 -1.73 -25.31
CA ASN A 619 2.39 -2.15 -24.68
C ASN A 619 1.29 -2.39 -25.74
N LEU A 620 1.09 -3.63 -26.15
CA LEU A 620 0.21 -3.99 -27.29
C LEU A 620 -0.99 -4.91 -26.90
N PRO A 621 -1.82 -4.55 -25.90
CA PRO A 621 -2.86 -5.43 -25.36
C PRO A 621 -4.15 -5.46 -26.21
N ILE A 622 -4.73 -6.64 -26.35
CA ILE A 622 -5.98 -6.87 -27.08
C ILE A 622 -7.09 -7.22 -26.08
N LYS A 623 -8.02 -6.28 -25.84
CA LYS A 623 -9.13 -6.43 -24.87
C LYS A 623 -10.48 -6.45 -25.61
N ARG A 624 -11.35 -7.45 -25.38
CA ARG A 624 -12.63 -7.61 -26.09
C ARG A 624 -13.71 -8.28 -25.24
N ALA A 625 -14.92 -7.74 -25.30
CA ALA A 625 -16.11 -8.27 -24.66
C ALA A 625 -17.13 -8.75 -25.71
N TRP A 626 -17.79 -9.87 -25.40
CA TRP A 626 -19.05 -10.30 -25.99
C TRP A 626 -20.17 -10.02 -24.98
N VAL A 627 -21.15 -9.22 -25.38
CA VAL A 627 -22.21 -8.72 -24.50
C VAL A 627 -23.57 -9.17 -25.03
N ASP A 628 -24.29 -9.95 -24.24
CA ASP A 628 -25.54 -10.61 -24.63
C ASP A 628 -26.78 -9.86 -24.13
N GLU A 629 -27.97 -10.47 -24.23
CA GLU A 629 -29.27 -9.80 -24.08
C GLU A 629 -29.41 -9.09 -22.73
N GLY A 630 -29.65 -7.78 -22.73
CA GLY A 630 -29.78 -6.97 -21.52
C GLY A 630 -28.52 -6.86 -20.65
N ALA A 631 -27.36 -7.33 -21.10
CA ALA A 631 -26.11 -7.28 -20.34
C ALA A 631 -25.37 -5.94 -20.50
N HIS A 632 -24.50 -5.62 -19.54
CA HIS A 632 -23.71 -4.39 -19.48
C HIS A 632 -22.20 -4.66 -19.33
N MET A 633 -21.39 -3.87 -20.04
CA MET A 633 -19.92 -3.95 -20.01
C MET A 633 -19.28 -2.55 -19.85
N ASP A 634 -18.71 -2.28 -18.69
CA ASP A 634 -17.96 -1.04 -18.40
C ASP A 634 -16.46 -1.28 -18.52
N TRP A 635 -15.82 -0.66 -19.52
CA TRP A 635 -14.36 -0.53 -19.57
C TRP A 635 -13.95 0.80 -18.94
N VAL A 636 -13.02 0.78 -18.00
CA VAL A 636 -12.40 1.98 -17.44
C VAL A 636 -10.88 1.82 -17.48
N THR A 637 -10.19 2.58 -18.33
CA THR A 637 -8.74 2.41 -18.58
C THR A 637 -7.94 3.68 -18.38
N GLY A 638 -6.86 3.60 -17.60
CA GLY A 638 -5.85 4.64 -17.47
C GLY A 638 -4.51 4.17 -18.00
N GLU A 639 -4.02 4.77 -19.09
CA GLU A 639 -2.80 4.33 -19.78
C GLU A 639 -1.70 5.40 -19.65
N LEU A 640 -0.66 5.10 -18.85
CA LEU A 640 0.49 5.95 -18.56
C LEU A 640 1.80 5.18 -18.81
N GLY A 641 2.90 5.91 -19.02
CA GLY A 641 4.21 5.30 -19.31
C GLY A 641 4.21 4.49 -20.61
N SER A 642 5.17 3.56 -20.77
CA SER A 642 5.50 2.84 -22.02
C SER A 642 6.19 3.70 -23.10
N LYS A 643 7.00 3.08 -23.97
CA LYS A 643 7.47 3.72 -25.21
C LYS A 643 6.30 3.89 -26.18
N VAL A 644 5.69 2.77 -26.53
CA VAL A 644 4.55 2.67 -27.44
C VAL A 644 3.38 2.00 -26.72
N THR A 645 2.15 2.52 -26.91
CA THR A 645 0.91 1.80 -26.55
C THR A 645 0.01 1.68 -27.77
N MET A 646 -0.56 0.50 -28.00
CA MET A 646 -1.67 0.28 -28.95
C MET A 646 -2.78 -0.50 -28.26
N ILE A 647 -3.91 0.15 -27.93
CA ILE A 647 -4.98 -0.46 -27.12
C ILE A 647 -6.38 -0.06 -27.60
N TYR A 648 -7.23 -1.05 -27.88
CA TYR A 648 -8.58 -0.82 -28.39
C TYR A 648 -9.64 -1.74 -27.74
N PRO A 649 -10.08 -1.48 -26.49
CA PRO A 649 -11.09 -2.29 -25.81
C PRO A 649 -12.39 -2.31 -26.62
N SER A 650 -12.82 -3.52 -26.98
CA SER A 650 -13.82 -3.75 -28.02
C SER A 650 -15.06 -4.47 -27.49
N SER A 651 -16.23 -3.83 -27.49
CA SER A 651 -17.50 -4.45 -27.07
C SER A 651 -18.34 -4.86 -28.28
N TYR A 652 -18.65 -6.16 -28.38
CA TYR A 652 -19.57 -6.72 -29.38
C TYR A 652 -20.94 -6.89 -28.72
N LEU A 653 -21.90 -6.07 -29.11
CA LEU A 653 -23.25 -6.01 -28.53
C LEU A 653 -24.17 -6.95 -29.31
N ARG A 654 -24.18 -8.23 -28.90
CA ARG A 654 -24.76 -9.37 -29.63
C ARG A 654 -26.23 -9.63 -29.31
N GLY A 655 -26.66 -9.28 -28.10
CA GLY A 655 -28.04 -9.48 -27.64
C GLY A 655 -28.87 -8.21 -27.68
N ARG A 656 -30.19 -8.35 -27.71
CA ARG A 656 -31.11 -7.21 -27.63
C ARG A 656 -30.91 -6.46 -26.32
N GLY A 657 -30.78 -5.13 -26.36
CA GLY A 657 -30.51 -4.33 -25.16
C GLY A 657 -29.12 -4.51 -24.54
N ALA A 658 -28.20 -5.23 -25.20
CA ALA A 658 -26.79 -5.28 -24.80
C ALA A 658 -26.18 -3.86 -24.82
N SER A 659 -25.37 -3.54 -23.82
CA SER A 659 -24.90 -2.17 -23.59
C SER A 659 -23.47 -2.08 -23.07
N THR A 660 -22.79 -0.95 -23.28
CA THR A 660 -21.39 -0.77 -22.86
C THR A 660 -21.02 0.69 -22.60
N SER A 661 -20.16 0.90 -21.60
CA SER A 661 -19.38 2.14 -21.44
C SER A 661 -17.91 1.85 -21.72
N ASN A 662 -17.18 2.84 -22.23
CA ASN A 662 -15.74 2.74 -22.46
C ASN A 662 -15.09 4.09 -22.17
N LEU A 663 -14.50 4.21 -20.98
CA LEU A 663 -13.96 5.44 -20.41
C LEU A 663 -12.44 5.33 -20.36
N GLN A 664 -11.74 6.21 -21.10
CA GLN A 664 -10.29 6.12 -21.29
C GLN A 664 -9.58 7.43 -20.92
N ILE A 665 -8.53 7.32 -20.12
CA ILE A 665 -7.52 8.37 -19.92
C ILE A 665 -6.21 7.88 -20.52
N THR A 666 -5.52 8.73 -21.29
CA THR A 666 -4.26 8.37 -21.96
C THR A 666 -3.29 9.55 -21.90
N LEU A 667 -2.14 9.34 -21.26
CA LEU A 667 -1.09 10.35 -21.13
C LEU A 667 0.13 9.97 -22.00
N ALA A 668 0.42 10.79 -23.01
CA ALA A 668 1.69 10.73 -23.73
C ALA A 668 2.67 11.76 -23.15
N THR A 669 3.88 11.32 -22.84
CA THR A 669 5.00 12.16 -22.40
C THR A 669 6.17 12.05 -23.38
N LYS A 670 7.25 12.77 -23.10
CA LYS A 670 8.42 12.91 -24.00
C LYS A 670 8.91 11.60 -24.63
N GLY A 671 9.00 11.58 -25.95
CA GLY A 671 9.46 10.43 -26.73
C GLY A 671 8.48 9.26 -26.84
N THR A 672 7.25 9.38 -26.30
CA THR A 672 6.27 8.29 -26.27
C THR A 672 5.12 8.48 -27.27
N PHE A 673 4.55 7.37 -27.74
CA PHE A 673 3.40 7.34 -28.65
C PHE A 673 2.30 6.43 -28.08
N LYS A 674 1.10 6.97 -27.86
CA LYS A 674 -0.11 6.23 -27.49
C LYS A 674 -1.13 6.27 -28.64
N ASP A 675 -1.47 5.11 -29.20
CA ASP A 675 -2.58 4.94 -30.16
C ASP A 675 -3.69 4.13 -29.47
N ALA A 676 -4.65 4.83 -28.88
CA ALA A 676 -5.66 4.30 -27.98
C ALA A 676 -7.08 4.61 -28.49
N GLY A 677 -8.08 3.86 -28.04
CA GLY A 677 -9.48 4.18 -28.37
C GLY A 677 -10.45 3.06 -28.02
N GLY A 678 -11.72 3.24 -28.33
CA GLY A 678 -12.77 2.25 -28.05
C GLY A 678 -13.41 1.68 -29.32
N LYS A 679 -13.91 0.44 -29.25
CA LYS A 679 -14.74 -0.12 -30.34
C LYS A 679 -16.09 -0.61 -29.82
N ALA A 680 -17.17 -0.23 -30.50
CA ALA A 680 -18.53 -0.67 -30.20
C ALA A 680 -19.17 -1.24 -31.47
N ILE A 681 -19.41 -2.55 -31.48
CA ILE A 681 -19.97 -3.28 -32.62
C ILE A 681 -21.39 -3.70 -32.27
N HIS A 682 -22.38 -2.93 -32.74
CA HIS A 682 -23.80 -3.19 -32.53
C HIS A 682 -24.29 -4.24 -33.54
N LEU A 683 -24.77 -5.37 -33.03
CA LEU A 683 -25.23 -6.54 -33.81
C LEU A 683 -26.70 -6.88 -33.55
N ALA A 684 -27.38 -6.17 -32.65
CA ALA A 684 -28.75 -6.46 -32.22
C ALA A 684 -29.56 -5.19 -31.89
N PRO A 685 -30.91 -5.28 -31.87
CA PRO A 685 -31.77 -4.13 -31.57
C PRO A 685 -31.63 -3.58 -30.15
N ASP A 686 -32.03 -2.31 -29.99
CA ASP A 686 -32.08 -1.59 -28.70
C ASP A 686 -30.72 -1.52 -27.95
N THR A 687 -29.60 -1.74 -28.64
CA THR A 687 -28.25 -1.78 -28.04
C THR A 687 -27.64 -0.40 -27.86
N THR A 688 -26.91 -0.15 -26.77
CA THR A 688 -26.36 1.18 -26.46
C THR A 688 -24.85 1.20 -26.21
N SER A 689 -24.15 2.26 -26.61
CA SER A 689 -22.75 2.47 -26.24
C SER A 689 -22.42 3.93 -25.92
N ARG A 690 -21.57 4.14 -24.91
CA ARG A 690 -20.90 5.41 -24.62
C ARG A 690 -19.38 5.19 -24.69
N ILE A 691 -18.68 5.99 -25.48
CA ILE A 691 -17.21 6.01 -25.51
C ILE A 691 -16.76 7.41 -25.12
N VAL A 692 -15.90 7.54 -24.11
CA VAL A 692 -15.27 8.80 -23.69
C VAL A 692 -13.77 8.59 -23.65
N SER A 693 -13.02 9.44 -24.33
CA SER A 693 -11.56 9.43 -24.33
C SER A 693 -11.02 10.80 -23.96
N LYS A 694 -10.17 10.84 -22.93
CA LYS A 694 -9.36 11.99 -22.51
C LYS A 694 -7.90 11.74 -22.88
N SER A 695 -7.44 12.36 -23.96
CA SER A 695 -6.05 12.26 -24.41
C SER A 695 -5.24 13.47 -23.96
N ILE A 696 -4.11 13.28 -23.29
CA ILE A 696 -3.24 14.37 -22.82
C ILE A 696 -1.86 14.18 -23.43
N SER A 697 -1.34 15.22 -24.10
CA SER A 697 -0.02 15.19 -24.72
C SER A 697 0.92 16.21 -24.09
N LEU A 698 2.04 15.71 -23.58
CA LEU A 698 3.12 16.47 -22.93
C LEU A 698 4.43 16.33 -23.72
N ASP A 699 5.18 17.44 -23.83
CA ASP A 699 6.41 17.54 -24.63
C ASP A 699 6.19 17.10 -26.09
N ASP A 700 7.15 16.45 -26.73
CA ASP A 700 6.98 15.87 -28.07
C ASP A 700 6.10 14.60 -28.10
N GLY A 701 5.50 14.24 -26.95
CA GLY A 701 4.59 13.10 -26.80
C GLY A 701 3.38 13.16 -27.73
N LEU A 702 3.07 11.99 -28.32
CA LEU A 702 2.02 11.83 -29.31
C LEU A 702 0.88 10.97 -28.76
N THR A 703 -0.30 11.56 -28.58
CA THR A 703 -1.55 10.80 -28.44
C THR A 703 -2.27 10.66 -29.77
N VAL A 704 -2.93 9.53 -29.96
CA VAL A 704 -3.86 9.29 -31.05
C VAL A 704 -5.09 8.61 -30.47
N TYR A 705 -6.26 9.21 -30.67
CA TYR A 705 -7.53 8.50 -30.53
C TYR A 705 -7.85 7.75 -31.82
N ARG A 706 -8.25 6.48 -31.71
CA ARG A 706 -8.68 5.64 -32.83
C ARG A 706 -9.87 4.77 -32.43
N GLY A 707 -11.07 5.28 -32.71
CA GLY A 707 -12.33 4.61 -32.41
C GLY A 707 -12.89 3.78 -33.59
N LEU A 708 -13.80 2.85 -33.29
CA LEU A 708 -14.68 2.24 -34.29
C LEU A 708 -16.08 2.03 -33.70
N VAL A 709 -17.08 2.79 -34.16
CA VAL A 709 -18.49 2.48 -33.91
C VAL A 709 -19.09 1.89 -35.17
N ARG A 710 -19.55 0.63 -35.09
CA ARG A 710 -20.18 -0.07 -36.21
C ARG A 710 -21.59 -0.48 -35.83
N MET A 711 -22.58 -0.05 -36.59
CA MET A 711 -23.98 -0.44 -36.43
C MET A 711 -24.44 -1.21 -37.65
N ASN A 712 -24.45 -2.54 -37.54
CA ASN A 712 -24.86 -3.41 -38.65
C ASN A 712 -26.37 -3.35 -38.88
N GLU A 713 -26.80 -3.61 -40.11
CA GLU A 713 -28.20 -3.81 -40.48
C GLU A 713 -28.88 -4.80 -39.52
N GLY A 714 -30.04 -4.43 -38.97
CA GLY A 714 -30.73 -5.21 -37.94
C GLY A 714 -30.48 -4.72 -36.51
N ALA A 715 -29.50 -3.84 -36.26
CA ALA A 715 -29.26 -3.20 -34.96
C ALA A 715 -30.30 -2.10 -34.62
N LYS A 716 -31.59 -2.41 -34.80
CA LYS A 716 -32.69 -1.42 -34.84
C LYS A 716 -32.81 -0.63 -33.54
N ARG A 717 -32.90 0.70 -33.64
CA ARG A 717 -32.87 1.63 -32.48
C ARG A 717 -31.61 1.52 -31.61
N ALA A 718 -30.50 1.03 -32.16
CA ALA A 718 -29.21 1.16 -31.50
C ALA A 718 -28.88 2.64 -31.27
N LYS A 719 -28.16 2.94 -30.18
CA LYS A 719 -27.70 4.29 -29.85
C LYS A 719 -26.21 4.28 -29.53
N SER A 720 -25.46 5.23 -30.07
CA SER A 720 -24.07 5.44 -29.65
C SER A 720 -23.70 6.91 -29.57
N HIS A 721 -22.87 7.22 -28.59
CA HIS A 721 -22.30 8.53 -28.37
C HIS A 721 -20.81 8.39 -28.07
N VAL A 722 -20.01 9.12 -28.85
CA VAL A 722 -18.54 9.13 -28.78
C VAL A 722 -18.08 10.55 -28.47
N GLN A 723 -17.30 10.69 -27.39
CA GLN A 723 -16.72 11.94 -26.92
C GLN A 723 -15.19 11.80 -26.89
N CYS A 724 -14.49 12.61 -27.68
CA CYS A 724 -13.04 12.55 -27.88
C CYS A 724 -12.40 13.88 -27.52
N ASP A 725 -12.09 14.08 -26.24
CA ASP A 725 -11.42 15.29 -25.78
C ASP A 725 -9.90 15.07 -25.74
N ALA A 726 -9.14 16.03 -26.28
CA ALA A 726 -7.69 16.06 -26.25
C ALA A 726 -7.17 17.38 -25.66
N LEU A 727 -6.16 17.30 -24.80
CA LEU A 727 -5.50 18.44 -24.16
C LEU A 727 -4.01 18.45 -24.51
N LEU A 728 -3.60 19.48 -25.24
CA LEU A 728 -2.22 19.73 -25.65
C LEU A 728 -1.55 20.70 -24.66
N ILE A 729 -0.52 20.22 -23.96
CA ILE A 729 0.08 20.95 -22.83
C ILE A 729 1.08 22.02 -23.29
N ASN A 730 1.84 21.77 -24.36
CA ASN A 730 2.83 22.71 -24.89
C ASN A 730 2.88 22.74 -26.43
N SER A 731 3.77 23.55 -27.02
CA SER A 731 3.82 23.82 -28.47
C SER A 731 4.05 22.57 -29.31
N ASP A 732 4.87 21.65 -28.79
CA ASP A 732 5.44 20.54 -29.53
C ASP A 732 4.58 19.27 -29.41
N SER A 733 3.67 19.27 -28.43
CA SER A 733 2.70 18.22 -28.14
C SER A 733 1.68 18.03 -29.26
N LYS A 734 1.35 16.76 -29.53
CA LYS A 734 0.54 16.37 -30.70
C LYS A 734 -0.60 15.44 -30.30
N ASN A 735 -1.75 15.66 -30.91
CA ASN A 735 -2.89 14.74 -30.89
C ASN A 735 -3.37 14.54 -32.34
N TYR A 736 -3.84 13.33 -32.65
CA TYR A 736 -4.77 13.11 -33.76
C TYR A 736 -5.98 12.32 -33.28
N THR A 737 -7.13 12.56 -33.91
CA THR A 737 -8.38 11.85 -33.61
C THR A 737 -8.89 11.23 -34.91
N TYR A 738 -8.89 9.89 -34.98
CA TYR A 738 -9.27 9.09 -36.14
C TYR A 738 -10.50 8.22 -35.82
N PRO A 739 -11.72 8.77 -35.88
CA PRO A 739 -12.94 7.98 -35.75
C PRO A 739 -13.24 7.20 -37.02
N TYR A 740 -13.91 6.06 -36.85
CA TYR A 740 -14.44 5.23 -37.93
C TYR A 740 -15.88 4.87 -37.57
N ASP A 741 -16.83 5.51 -38.24
CA ASP A 741 -18.25 5.44 -37.86
C ASP A 741 -19.05 4.79 -38.99
N GLU A 742 -19.31 3.50 -38.83
CA GLU A 742 -19.87 2.60 -39.84
C GLU A 742 -21.35 2.29 -39.55
N ILE A 743 -22.23 3.23 -39.89
CA ILE A 743 -23.66 3.17 -39.55
C ILE A 743 -24.48 2.64 -40.75
N TYR A 744 -24.89 1.37 -40.69
CA TYR A 744 -25.63 0.67 -41.76
C TYR A 744 -27.15 0.50 -41.47
N GLU A 745 -27.59 0.66 -40.23
CA GLU A 745 -29.00 0.51 -39.82
C GLU A 745 -29.73 1.87 -39.82
N PRO A 746 -30.74 2.10 -40.69
CA PRO A 746 -31.41 3.39 -40.81
C PRO A 746 -32.22 3.84 -39.59
N THR A 747 -32.50 2.95 -38.63
CA THR A 747 -33.24 3.28 -37.40
C THR A 747 -32.34 3.52 -36.18
N ALA A 748 -31.03 3.60 -36.35
CA ALA A 748 -30.08 3.83 -35.27
C ALA A 748 -29.72 5.32 -35.08
N GLU A 749 -29.34 5.70 -33.86
CA GLU A 749 -28.93 7.05 -33.49
C GLU A 749 -27.42 7.07 -33.18
N PHE A 750 -26.68 7.95 -33.88
CA PHE A 750 -25.24 8.10 -33.69
C PHE A 750 -24.87 9.56 -33.42
N SER A 751 -23.91 9.79 -32.53
CA SER A 751 -23.30 11.10 -32.26
C SER A 751 -21.81 10.95 -32.01
N HIS A 752 -21.03 11.86 -32.57
CA HIS A 752 -19.59 12.00 -32.34
C HIS A 752 -19.28 13.47 -32.05
N GLU A 753 -18.55 13.72 -30.96
CA GLU A 753 -17.98 15.02 -30.63
C GLU A 753 -16.48 14.87 -30.34
N ALA A 754 -15.68 15.78 -30.86
CA ALA A 754 -14.23 15.78 -30.68
C ALA A 754 -13.72 17.19 -30.40
N THR A 755 -13.01 17.35 -29.29
CA THR A 755 -12.54 18.64 -28.78
C THR A 755 -11.02 18.60 -28.68
N VAL A 756 -10.30 19.54 -29.30
CA VAL A 756 -8.84 19.66 -29.10
C VAL A 756 -8.55 21.00 -28.44
N GLY A 757 -8.27 20.96 -27.14
CA GLY A 757 -7.84 22.10 -26.35
C GLY A 757 -6.31 22.26 -26.34
N LYS A 758 -5.86 23.49 -26.16
CA LYS A 758 -4.53 23.82 -25.62
C LYS A 758 -4.73 24.52 -24.29
N ILE A 759 -3.85 24.26 -23.32
CA ILE A 759 -3.86 25.05 -22.09
C ILE A 759 -3.62 26.52 -22.46
N GLY A 760 -4.56 27.39 -22.10
CA GLY A 760 -4.54 28.80 -22.46
C GLY A 760 -3.55 29.61 -21.62
N THR A 761 -2.88 30.57 -22.26
CA THR A 761 -2.06 31.58 -21.56
C THR A 761 -2.87 32.31 -20.49
N ASP A 762 -4.15 32.55 -20.75
CA ASP A 762 -5.04 33.32 -19.89
C ASP A 762 -5.51 32.48 -18.70
N GLU A 763 -5.67 31.17 -18.89
CA GLU A 763 -6.01 30.20 -17.84
C GLU A 763 -4.83 30.03 -16.87
N LEU A 764 -3.62 29.80 -17.40
CA LEU A 764 -2.38 29.78 -16.62
C LEU A 764 -2.12 31.12 -15.93
N THR A 765 -2.31 32.25 -16.61
CA THR A 765 -2.11 33.58 -16.03
C THR A 765 -3.13 33.84 -14.91
N TYR A 766 -4.39 33.44 -15.09
CA TYR A 766 -5.40 33.54 -14.05
C TYR A 766 -5.03 32.70 -12.82
N LEU A 767 -4.67 31.43 -12.99
CA LEU A 767 -4.28 30.54 -11.90
C LEU A 767 -3.01 31.01 -11.17
N ARG A 768 -1.99 31.45 -11.93
CA ARG A 768 -0.77 32.06 -11.38
C ARG A 768 -1.05 33.38 -10.65
N SER A 769 -2.02 34.17 -11.10
CA SER A 769 -2.47 35.37 -10.38
C SER A 769 -3.14 35.05 -9.03
N ARG A 770 -3.55 33.80 -8.80
CA ARG A 770 -4.01 33.29 -7.50
C ARG A 770 -2.91 32.68 -6.63
N GLY A 771 -1.67 32.66 -7.12
CA GLY A 771 -0.49 32.23 -6.36
C GLY A 771 -0.02 30.79 -6.63
N LEU A 772 -0.67 30.06 -7.55
CA LEU A 772 -0.20 28.73 -7.99
C LEU A 772 1.07 28.85 -8.86
N SER A 773 1.95 27.86 -8.78
CA SER A 773 3.03 27.70 -9.76
C SER A 773 2.50 27.28 -11.14
N GLU A 774 3.36 27.29 -12.15
CA GLU A 774 2.97 26.95 -13.53
C GLU A 774 2.71 25.44 -13.71
N ASP A 775 3.44 24.59 -12.98
CA ASP A 775 3.23 23.15 -12.89
C ASP A 775 2.01 22.78 -12.00
N GLU A 776 1.74 23.53 -10.93
CA GLU A 776 0.50 23.38 -10.14
C GLU A 776 -0.74 23.77 -10.94
N ALA A 777 -0.69 24.91 -11.63
CA ALA A 777 -1.77 25.38 -12.50
C ALA A 777 -2.04 24.40 -13.64
N SER A 778 -0.98 23.94 -14.33
CA SER A 778 -1.10 22.92 -15.40
C SER A 778 -1.67 21.62 -14.85
N SER A 779 -1.19 21.15 -13.69
CA SER A 779 -1.73 19.96 -13.01
C SER A 779 -3.22 20.09 -12.72
N MET A 780 -3.66 21.21 -12.15
CA MET A 780 -5.07 21.40 -11.78
C MET A 780 -5.99 21.41 -13.01
N ILE A 781 -5.54 21.99 -14.13
CA ILE A 781 -6.27 21.95 -15.40
C ILE A 781 -6.37 20.50 -15.94
N VAL A 782 -5.26 19.74 -15.93
CA VAL A 782 -5.26 18.34 -16.41
C VAL A 782 -6.13 17.44 -15.53
N LEU A 783 -6.11 17.62 -14.20
CA LEU A 783 -6.94 16.86 -13.28
C LEU A 783 -8.43 17.18 -13.46
N GLY A 784 -8.80 18.46 -13.59
CA GLY A 784 -10.18 18.86 -13.89
C GLY A 784 -10.67 18.37 -15.27
N PHE A 785 -9.77 18.21 -16.23
CA PHE A 785 -10.06 17.65 -17.56
C PHE A 785 -10.32 16.12 -17.53
N MET A 786 -9.77 15.40 -16.56
CA MET A 786 -9.92 13.95 -16.36
C MET A 786 -11.10 13.56 -15.45
N ASP A 787 -11.62 14.52 -14.68
CA ASP A 787 -12.53 14.33 -13.54
C ASP A 787 -13.74 13.40 -13.82
N ASP A 788 -14.38 13.55 -14.97
CA ASP A 788 -15.55 12.75 -15.39
C ASP A 788 -15.27 11.23 -15.52
N ILE A 789 -14.01 10.85 -15.74
CA ILE A 789 -13.54 9.45 -15.73
C ILE A 789 -12.90 9.09 -14.38
N MET A 790 -12.20 10.03 -13.72
CA MET A 790 -11.63 9.81 -12.38
C MET A 790 -12.68 9.40 -11.34
N LYS A 791 -13.91 9.91 -11.48
CA LYS A 791 -15.05 9.55 -10.64
C LYS A 791 -15.46 8.08 -10.77
N GLU A 792 -15.34 7.50 -11.95
CA GLU A 792 -15.63 6.08 -12.23
C GLU A 792 -14.48 5.12 -11.88
N ILE A 793 -13.28 5.65 -11.62
CA ILE A 793 -12.12 4.88 -11.13
C ILE A 793 -12.23 4.72 -9.60
N PRO A 794 -11.90 3.53 -9.02
CA PRO A 794 -11.79 3.33 -7.59
C PRO A 794 -10.79 4.30 -6.94
N MET A 795 -11.00 4.65 -5.67
CA MET A 795 -10.28 5.75 -5.01
C MET A 795 -8.76 5.56 -4.98
N GLU A 796 -8.34 4.32 -4.82
CA GLU A 796 -6.97 3.82 -4.73
C GLU A 796 -6.22 4.14 -6.03
N PHE A 797 -6.77 3.69 -7.16
CA PHE A 797 -6.26 3.94 -8.50
C PHE A 797 -6.40 5.41 -8.91
N ALA A 798 -7.45 6.09 -8.45
CA ALA A 798 -7.68 7.50 -8.74
C ALA A 798 -6.60 8.40 -8.10
N VAL A 799 -6.28 8.17 -6.82
CA VAL A 799 -5.20 8.90 -6.12
C VAL A 799 -3.84 8.62 -6.77
N GLU A 800 -3.58 7.39 -7.22
CA GLU A 800 -2.31 7.07 -7.89
C GLU A 800 -2.19 7.72 -9.27
N MET A 801 -3.23 7.71 -10.11
CA MET A 801 -3.18 8.42 -11.39
C MET A 801 -3.02 9.93 -11.20
N ASN A 802 -3.71 10.52 -10.20
CA ASN A 802 -3.56 11.93 -9.88
C ASN A 802 -2.13 12.28 -9.45
N ARG A 803 -1.48 11.40 -8.67
CA ARG A 803 -0.06 11.52 -8.30
C ARG A 803 0.84 11.48 -9.53
N LEU A 804 0.63 10.49 -10.42
CA LEU A 804 1.42 10.31 -11.63
C LEU A 804 1.30 11.52 -12.57
N VAL A 805 0.09 12.08 -12.74
CA VAL A 805 -0.13 13.32 -13.49
C VAL A 805 0.67 14.49 -12.90
N LYS A 806 0.58 14.75 -11.59
CA LYS A 806 1.38 15.83 -10.97
C LYS A 806 2.89 15.59 -11.13
N LEU A 807 3.34 14.34 -11.02
CA LEU A 807 4.76 14.00 -11.21
C LEU A 807 5.24 14.24 -12.65
N GLU A 808 4.43 13.94 -13.66
CA GLU A 808 4.76 14.29 -15.06
C GLU A 808 4.74 15.80 -15.31
N MET A 809 3.71 16.53 -14.82
CA MET A 809 3.63 17.99 -14.97
C MET A 809 4.81 18.73 -14.29
N SER A 810 5.27 18.25 -13.13
CA SER A 810 6.40 18.85 -12.40
C SER A 810 7.70 18.87 -13.21
N LYS A 811 7.85 18.00 -14.21
CA LYS A 811 9.03 17.94 -15.08
C LYS A 811 9.12 19.13 -16.05
N MET A 812 7.98 19.75 -16.41
CA MET A 812 7.97 20.97 -17.22
C MET A 812 8.71 22.11 -16.53
N GLY A 813 8.40 22.34 -15.24
CA GLY A 813 8.98 23.42 -14.44
C GLY A 813 10.48 23.30 -14.19
N ALA A 814 11.08 22.16 -14.52
CA ALA A 814 12.52 21.90 -14.43
C ALA A 814 13.30 22.21 -15.74
N VAL A 815 12.61 22.66 -16.80
CA VAL A 815 13.21 22.96 -18.11
C VAL A 815 12.84 24.39 -18.56
N GLY A 816 13.42 25.38 -17.89
CA GLY A 816 13.32 26.82 -18.19
C GLY A 816 14.60 27.56 -17.82
#